data_AF-A0A7I8VFT3-F1
#
_entry.id   AF-A0A7I8VFT3-F1
#
_cell.length_a   1.000
_cell.length_b   1.000
_cell.length_c   1.000
_cell.angle_alpha   90.00
_cell.angle_beta   90.00
_cell.angle_gamma   90.00
#
_symmetry.space_group_name_H-M   'P 1'
#
loop_
_entity.id
_entity.type
_entity.pdbx_description
1 polymer ?
#
loop_
_entity_poly.entity_id
_entity_poly.type
_entity_poly.pdbx_seq_one_letter_code
_entity_poly.pdbx_strand_id
1 'polypeptide(L)'
;MSKLVILYCFVVLKLINAFPNPTETYSYGTVLRDPDIYRVFWKEDGHSITFELHVKNKGGWVGFGISPNGGMKGSDIFTAKLVNGQLTFEDRHAVAKSKPIKDKLQDWEVIVAKEVGDHVIYKIKRKLQTCDPEEDREIKPGTVRLIWAYGSITSGTDYLTQHSDSTKRGTRSVQLIAGEIPEKKLPDGLKTIDIKVNNFTLPKNRDTFYRCEIVKLPKLPGKRHIVAFEPIFDTKHPEILHHIFLFGCNNYLNINDSHTGSDYECYTDQTNMGTSRDRCNIVMLAWGVGGQRYVVPDEVGFPIGRDEDPSYIRFEMHYDNPGLKENIVDNSGFRLFYTDKLRKYDTSVLEVGHKVTRFQIVPPNVQDFVTFGKCPSECLEEVFDKAGLEEVTVFASILHAHIKGVKIKLKIFRGDKELEPLMEESTYDFNYQDIINLPKLRKIRKGDRLTVECTYDTLGENQAVLGGQSTRQEMCLAFISYYPALPISKCVSEPIRAKTAPIYQSIKGGTIDWTRNNQIEIQREIANSEEVQVYCDNGQIRYKVDDTKITVSNNYVPYTKPNLCDGFPMPSEKYPFSEILKEPNVYKVYWKVVKEMITFEIQVKTKGWVGFGISPNGNMKGSDVIMAWMANGKFHLQDRHAVAKSEPVLDKKQDWKLIWGKTYHEFSIYKFERKLKTCDEEDIDIGTGTTRLIWSYSTALMGEGDNFVGHATTNRGTKSVLLLNTKSEKSDEMKLADSEPIDFRIGNFSLPSDVSTYYRCEMFKLPDLTKKHHIIAAEPIIDTRHPSLLHHIFIYGCGHDHEIKDEHVGQGYRCGSDEINMAGQFDQCNIVFFAWAVGGSRFFFPDDVGLPIGSSGDSKYFRMEVHYDNPSFQENVTDTSGIRFWITDKVRKNDLRIMEVGHDVTPKQIIPPRSSNFLTVGSCPEQCLSKAFEASGREEVTIFLALLHAHLKGVRMKLRHFRDGVELEPINYEKSYDFNFQEYSLLPKFRTLKKNDRLVAECTYDSSNDDKPTFGGLATENEMCLAYVAHYPPIQLSRCHTQPANLKYSIRQKDSIDWLDEKVKADLQKSAKSRDVDITCSNGKVYYLSKDQSRNVTLEPYKKEYKAPNLCDKKEPGPNDSSRAFVNSFLFSILCIFYTVKLSMNY
;
A
#
# COMPACT_ATOMS: atom_id res chain seq x y z
N MET A 1 20.14 -61.80 -39.02
CA MET A 1 20.73 -60.52 -38.56
C MET A 1 19.70 -59.48 -38.06
N SER A 2 18.38 -59.68 -38.19
CA SER A 2 17.37 -58.68 -37.82
C SER A 2 16.82 -58.77 -36.38
N LYS A 3 17.18 -59.79 -35.60
CA LYS A 3 16.73 -59.92 -34.19
C LYS A 3 17.76 -59.46 -33.14
N LEU A 4 19.02 -59.25 -33.53
CA LEU A 4 20.05 -58.72 -32.61
C LEU A 4 20.06 -57.18 -32.54
N VAL A 5 19.62 -56.49 -33.60
CA VAL A 5 19.61 -55.01 -33.65
C VAL A 5 18.44 -54.42 -32.85
N ILE A 6 17.29 -55.10 -32.82
CA ILE A 6 16.10 -54.63 -32.09
C ILE A 6 16.26 -54.83 -30.57
N LEU A 7 16.97 -55.88 -30.13
CA LEU A 7 17.29 -56.08 -28.72
C LEU A 7 18.35 -55.07 -28.24
N TYR A 8 19.28 -54.65 -29.11
CA TYR A 8 20.24 -53.59 -28.78
C TYR A 8 19.55 -52.21 -28.68
N CYS A 9 18.58 -51.89 -29.53
CA CYS A 9 17.81 -50.64 -29.39
C CYS A 9 16.90 -50.61 -28.16
N PHE A 10 16.28 -51.73 -27.76
CA PHE A 10 15.45 -51.76 -26.53
C PHE A 10 16.26 -51.84 -25.23
N VAL A 11 17.48 -52.38 -25.26
CA VAL A 11 18.38 -52.41 -24.09
C VAL A 11 19.17 -51.10 -23.96
N VAL A 12 19.52 -50.42 -25.07
CA VAL A 12 20.17 -49.10 -25.01
C VAL A 12 19.18 -47.97 -24.65
N LEU A 13 17.89 -48.10 -24.96
CA LEU A 13 16.85 -47.18 -24.43
C LEU A 13 16.44 -47.47 -22.97
N LYS A 14 16.86 -48.59 -22.37
CA LYS A 14 16.67 -48.89 -20.94
C LYS A 14 17.93 -48.69 -20.09
N LEU A 15 19.02 -48.20 -20.67
CA LEU A 15 20.27 -47.87 -19.98
C LEU A 15 20.72 -46.42 -20.19
N ILE A 16 19.79 -45.55 -20.57
CA ILE A 16 19.89 -44.13 -20.20
C ILE A 16 19.15 -44.04 -18.87
N ASN A 17 19.86 -43.77 -17.77
CA ASN A 17 19.24 -43.39 -16.50
C ASN A 17 18.34 -42.18 -16.78
N ALA A 18 17.07 -42.43 -17.09
CA ALA A 18 16.12 -41.38 -17.38
C ALA A 18 15.91 -40.62 -16.07
N PHE A 19 16.51 -39.44 -15.99
CA PHE A 19 16.38 -38.55 -14.85
C PHE A 19 14.89 -38.31 -14.57
N PRO A 20 14.44 -38.32 -13.29
CA PRO A 20 13.03 -38.12 -13.00
C PRO A 20 12.54 -36.78 -13.54
N ASN A 21 11.41 -36.78 -14.26
CA ASN A 21 10.75 -35.53 -14.63
C ASN A 21 10.13 -34.89 -13.37
N PRO A 22 10.04 -33.54 -13.30
CA PRO A 22 9.36 -32.87 -12.20
C PRO A 22 7.91 -33.35 -12.08
N THR A 23 7.38 -33.41 -10.86
CA THR A 23 6.04 -34.00 -10.63
C THR A 23 4.89 -33.13 -11.14
N GLU A 24 5.17 -31.88 -11.46
CA GLU A 24 4.25 -30.90 -12.03
C GLU A 24 5.03 -29.83 -12.81
N THR A 25 4.32 -28.89 -13.43
CA THR A 25 4.93 -27.72 -14.05
C THR A 25 5.41 -26.74 -12.99
N TYR A 26 6.66 -26.28 -13.14
CA TYR A 26 7.29 -25.27 -12.31
C TYR A 26 7.66 -24.06 -13.15
N SER A 27 7.60 -22.87 -12.54
CA SER A 27 7.97 -21.62 -13.21
C SER A 27 9.47 -21.53 -13.46
N TYR A 28 10.28 -22.14 -12.58
CA TYR A 28 11.73 -22.07 -12.64
C TYR A 28 12.39 -23.38 -12.19
N GLY A 29 13.65 -23.57 -12.58
CA GLY A 29 14.47 -24.66 -12.10
C GLY A 29 15.95 -24.47 -12.41
N THR A 30 16.80 -25.07 -11.59
CA THR A 30 18.25 -25.00 -11.74
C THR A 30 18.95 -26.26 -11.27
N VAL A 31 20.21 -26.42 -11.70
CA VAL A 31 21.08 -27.55 -11.37
C VAL A 31 21.97 -27.15 -10.18
N LEU A 32 21.84 -27.77 -9.01
CA LEU A 32 22.64 -27.41 -7.84
C LEU A 32 24.01 -28.10 -7.85
N ARG A 33 24.01 -29.37 -8.27
CA ARG A 33 25.16 -30.20 -8.64
C ARG A 33 24.81 -30.88 -9.95
N ASP A 34 25.81 -31.31 -10.73
CA ASP A 34 25.71 -32.09 -11.99
C ASP A 34 24.28 -32.54 -12.35
N PRO A 35 23.78 -32.31 -13.58
CA PRO A 35 22.38 -32.54 -13.94
C PRO A 35 21.79 -33.88 -13.46
N ASP A 36 22.61 -34.93 -13.29
CA ASP A 36 22.19 -36.26 -12.83
C ASP A 36 22.18 -36.46 -11.30
N ILE A 37 22.65 -35.49 -10.51
CA ILE A 37 22.86 -35.62 -9.06
C ILE A 37 21.89 -34.78 -8.24
N TYR A 38 21.81 -33.46 -8.44
CA TYR A 38 21.01 -32.58 -7.59
C TYR A 38 20.39 -31.42 -8.36
N ARG A 39 19.07 -31.47 -8.56
CA ARG A 39 18.28 -30.40 -9.20
C ARG A 39 17.22 -29.85 -8.26
N VAL A 40 16.86 -28.59 -8.45
CA VAL A 40 15.75 -27.94 -7.75
C VAL A 40 14.86 -27.22 -8.75
N PHE A 41 13.56 -27.35 -8.56
CA PHE A 41 12.52 -26.62 -9.27
C PHE A 41 11.72 -25.81 -8.26
N TRP A 42 11.18 -24.65 -8.66
CA TRP A 42 10.35 -23.87 -7.77
C TRP A 42 9.25 -23.07 -8.49
N LYS A 43 8.22 -22.76 -7.72
CA LYS A 43 7.14 -21.85 -8.07
C LYS A 43 6.67 -21.13 -6.81
N GLU A 44 6.17 -19.92 -6.96
CA GLU A 44 5.66 -19.08 -5.87
C GLU A 44 4.22 -18.64 -6.15
N ASP A 45 3.43 -18.36 -5.11
CA ASP A 45 2.00 -18.01 -5.18
C ASP A 45 1.68 -16.64 -4.53
N GLY A 46 2.69 -15.80 -4.34
CA GLY A 46 2.66 -14.52 -3.66
C GLY A 46 2.73 -14.60 -2.12
N HIS A 47 2.58 -15.80 -1.54
CA HIS A 47 2.59 -16.01 -0.08
C HIS A 47 3.58 -17.08 0.35
N SER A 48 3.81 -18.08 -0.50
CA SER A 48 4.69 -19.21 -0.24
C SER A 48 5.45 -19.61 -1.50
N ILE A 49 6.59 -20.25 -1.29
CA ILE A 49 7.37 -20.89 -2.34
C ILE A 49 7.31 -22.40 -2.16
N THR A 50 7.13 -23.11 -3.25
CA THR A 50 7.20 -24.58 -3.30
C THR A 50 8.44 -24.97 -4.07
N PHE A 51 9.30 -25.77 -3.44
CA PHE A 51 10.48 -26.37 -4.06
C PHE A 51 10.26 -27.85 -4.34
N GLU A 52 10.84 -28.36 -5.42
CA GLU A 52 10.98 -29.79 -5.66
C GLU A 52 12.45 -30.14 -5.88
N LEU A 53 13.01 -30.92 -4.95
CA LEU A 53 14.40 -31.35 -4.93
C LEU A 53 14.49 -32.75 -5.50
N HIS A 54 15.36 -32.93 -6.49
CA HIS A 54 15.68 -34.24 -7.07
C HIS A 54 17.11 -34.59 -6.71
N VAL A 55 17.32 -35.56 -5.82
CA VAL A 55 18.64 -35.84 -5.25
C VAL A 55 19.01 -37.32 -5.41
N LYS A 56 20.11 -37.60 -6.10
CA LYS A 56 20.66 -38.95 -6.26
C LYS A 56 21.39 -39.40 -4.97
N ASN A 57 20.63 -39.63 -3.92
CA ASN A 57 21.16 -40.04 -2.61
C ASN A 57 20.19 -40.97 -1.84
N LYS A 58 19.71 -42.02 -2.52
CA LYS A 58 18.84 -43.03 -1.90
C LYS A 58 19.49 -43.65 -0.66
N GLY A 59 18.73 -43.75 0.43
CA GLY A 59 19.22 -44.26 1.73
C GLY A 59 20.13 -43.30 2.50
N GLY A 60 20.30 -42.06 2.03
CA GLY A 60 21.04 -41.00 2.69
C GLY A 60 20.17 -39.86 3.21
N TRP A 61 20.81 -38.78 3.68
CA TRP A 61 20.16 -37.52 4.06
C TRP A 61 20.40 -36.42 3.02
N VAL A 62 19.50 -35.43 2.99
CA VAL A 62 19.59 -34.21 2.19
C VAL A 62 19.51 -32.98 3.08
N GLY A 63 20.26 -31.94 2.74
CA GLY A 63 20.13 -30.58 3.27
C GLY A 63 19.90 -29.60 2.12
N PHE A 64 18.97 -28.67 2.33
CA PHE A 64 18.64 -27.61 1.38
C PHE A 64 18.26 -26.36 2.17
N GLY A 65 18.72 -25.18 1.76
CA GLY A 65 18.45 -23.97 2.52
C GLY A 65 18.72 -22.68 1.76
N ILE A 66 18.40 -21.57 2.41
CA ILE A 66 18.62 -20.21 1.94
C ILE A 66 19.61 -19.49 2.85
N SER A 67 20.58 -18.82 2.23
CA SER A 67 21.74 -18.24 2.93
C SER A 67 21.92 -16.74 2.61
N PRO A 68 22.36 -15.91 3.58
CA PRO A 68 22.70 -14.52 3.33
C PRO A 68 23.88 -14.37 2.36
N ASN A 69 24.86 -15.26 2.47
CA ASN A 69 26.19 -15.10 1.86
C ASN A 69 26.67 -16.39 1.17
N GLY A 70 25.81 -17.40 1.03
CA GLY A 70 26.15 -18.72 0.49
C GLY A 70 26.94 -19.61 1.45
N GLY A 71 27.23 -19.14 2.66
CA GLY A 71 27.84 -19.91 3.74
C GLY A 71 26.81 -20.42 4.75
N MET A 72 27.26 -21.13 5.79
CA MET A 72 26.35 -21.70 6.80
C MET A 72 25.76 -20.64 7.74
N LYS A 73 26.56 -19.67 8.22
CA LYS A 73 26.12 -18.68 9.22
C LYS A 73 24.95 -17.83 8.71
N GLY A 74 23.87 -17.78 9.49
CA GLY A 74 22.63 -17.07 9.21
C GLY A 74 21.72 -17.75 8.18
N SER A 75 21.94 -19.04 7.88
CA SER A 75 21.13 -19.79 6.91
C SER A 75 20.00 -20.55 7.57
N ASP A 76 18.88 -20.61 6.86
CA ASP A 76 17.68 -21.39 7.15
C ASP A 76 17.70 -22.65 6.26
N ILE A 77 17.54 -23.83 6.86
CA ILE A 77 17.92 -25.13 6.31
C ILE A 77 16.88 -26.21 6.61
N PHE A 78 16.23 -26.68 5.55
CA PHE A 78 15.53 -27.96 5.54
C PHE A 78 16.51 -29.13 5.53
N THR A 79 16.31 -30.10 6.42
CA THR A 79 17.02 -31.39 6.39
C THR A 79 16.06 -32.57 6.38
N ALA A 80 16.36 -33.61 5.62
CA ALA A 80 15.51 -34.81 5.59
C ALA A 80 16.28 -36.10 5.27
N LYS A 81 15.66 -37.23 5.61
CA LYS A 81 16.01 -38.58 5.16
C LYS A 81 14.74 -39.37 4.84
N LEU A 82 14.81 -40.22 3.83
CA LEU A 82 13.77 -41.20 3.50
C LEU A 82 14.42 -42.58 3.50
N VAL A 83 14.04 -43.43 4.46
CA VAL A 83 14.59 -44.79 4.61
C VAL A 83 13.45 -45.77 4.76
N ASN A 84 13.40 -46.79 3.90
CA ASN A 84 12.35 -47.83 3.91
C ASN A 84 10.92 -47.25 3.87
N GLY A 85 10.71 -46.15 3.13
CA GLY A 85 9.42 -45.45 3.04
C GLY A 85 9.08 -44.57 4.25
N GLN A 86 9.92 -44.52 5.28
CA GLN A 86 9.73 -43.64 6.44
C GLN A 86 10.50 -42.33 6.27
N LEU A 87 9.77 -41.23 6.19
CA LEU A 87 10.33 -39.87 6.11
C LEU A 87 10.65 -39.37 7.53
N THR A 88 11.83 -38.75 7.69
CA THR A 88 12.16 -37.89 8.82
C THR A 88 12.68 -36.58 8.25
N PHE A 89 12.13 -35.45 8.68
CA PHE A 89 12.61 -34.13 8.29
C PHE A 89 12.60 -33.18 9.46
N GLU A 90 13.43 -32.15 9.40
CA GLU A 90 13.62 -31.17 10.45
C GLU A 90 13.93 -29.81 9.83
N ASP A 91 13.30 -28.78 10.38
CA ASP A 91 13.72 -27.40 10.24
C ASP A 91 14.96 -27.12 11.08
N ARG A 92 15.92 -26.39 10.51
CA ARG A 92 17.21 -26.10 11.14
C ARG A 92 17.75 -24.76 10.68
N HIS A 93 18.37 -24.03 11.58
CA HIS A 93 19.17 -22.83 11.23
C HIS A 93 20.63 -23.01 11.60
N ALA A 94 21.52 -22.22 10.98
CA ALA A 94 22.96 -22.31 11.21
C ALA A 94 23.54 -20.99 11.71
N VAL A 95 24.13 -20.99 12.92
CA VAL A 95 24.75 -19.81 13.54
C VAL A 95 26.25 -19.65 13.25
N ALA A 96 26.89 -20.71 12.75
CA ALA A 96 28.31 -20.76 12.42
C ALA A 96 28.59 -21.84 11.36
N LYS A 97 29.86 -22.02 10.97
CA LYS A 97 30.32 -23.15 10.15
C LYS A 97 30.41 -24.44 10.99
N SER A 98 29.29 -24.81 11.57
CA SER A 98 29.12 -25.99 12.43
C SER A 98 27.85 -26.73 12.00
N LYS A 99 27.53 -27.81 12.71
CA LYS A 99 26.27 -28.51 12.52
C LYS A 99 25.08 -27.55 12.74
N PRO A 100 24.10 -27.48 11.82
CA PRO A 100 22.88 -26.69 12.00
C PRO A 100 22.10 -27.12 13.24
N ILE A 101 21.58 -26.16 13.98
CA ILE A 101 20.77 -26.37 15.18
C ILE A 101 19.33 -26.59 14.72
N LYS A 102 18.57 -27.45 15.42
CA LYS A 102 17.14 -27.58 15.12
C LYS A 102 16.43 -26.28 15.44
N ASP A 103 15.57 -25.87 14.53
CA ASP A 103 14.75 -24.71 14.73
C ASP A 103 13.69 -24.96 15.82
N LYS A 104 13.28 -23.90 16.51
CA LYS A 104 12.18 -23.94 17.47
C LYS A 104 10.83 -24.06 16.76
N LEU A 105 10.74 -23.51 15.55
CA LEU A 105 9.55 -23.57 14.71
C LEU A 105 9.80 -24.51 13.53
N GLN A 106 8.74 -24.90 12.84
CA GLN A 106 8.83 -25.78 11.68
C GLN A 106 8.14 -25.06 10.53
N ASP A 107 8.91 -24.27 9.79
CA ASP A 107 8.47 -23.39 8.73
C ASP A 107 8.51 -24.07 7.36
N TRP A 108 9.32 -25.12 7.23
CA TRP A 108 9.28 -26.05 6.09
C TRP A 108 8.20 -27.13 6.26
N GLU A 109 7.34 -27.26 5.26
CA GLU A 109 6.37 -28.34 5.11
C GLU A 109 6.84 -29.31 4.02
N VAL A 110 6.72 -30.62 4.25
CA VAL A 110 6.93 -31.64 3.20
C VAL A 110 5.58 -32.06 2.63
N ILE A 111 5.37 -31.77 1.34
CA ILE A 111 4.17 -32.17 0.59
C ILE A 111 4.32 -33.62 0.10
N VAL A 112 5.49 -33.96 -0.47
CA VAL A 112 5.77 -35.30 -1.02
C VAL A 112 7.23 -35.65 -0.75
N ALA A 113 7.48 -36.90 -0.33
CA ALA A 113 8.81 -37.51 -0.37
C ALA A 113 8.69 -38.92 -0.96
N LYS A 114 9.42 -39.22 -2.05
CA LYS A 114 9.38 -40.55 -2.69
C LYS A 114 10.71 -40.93 -3.35
N GLU A 115 11.00 -42.22 -3.35
CA GLU A 115 12.13 -42.79 -4.08
C GLU A 115 11.75 -43.09 -5.54
N VAL A 116 12.59 -42.69 -6.50
CA VAL A 116 12.44 -42.97 -7.92
C VAL A 116 13.81 -43.41 -8.46
N GLY A 117 14.00 -44.71 -8.64
CA GLY A 117 15.32 -45.28 -8.97
C GLY A 117 16.33 -45.02 -7.84
N ASP A 118 17.46 -44.40 -8.19
CA ASP A 118 18.51 -43.98 -7.24
C ASP A 118 18.28 -42.56 -6.67
N HIS A 119 17.22 -41.88 -7.12
CA HIS A 119 16.87 -40.53 -6.68
C HIS A 119 15.82 -40.56 -5.58
N VAL A 120 15.86 -39.54 -4.75
CA VAL A 120 14.78 -39.17 -3.83
C VAL A 120 14.25 -37.81 -4.24
N ILE A 121 12.92 -37.72 -4.40
CA ILE A 121 12.21 -36.50 -4.71
C ILE A 121 11.61 -35.96 -3.42
N TYR A 122 11.95 -34.73 -3.05
CA TYR A 122 11.34 -34.00 -1.93
C TYR A 122 10.63 -32.77 -2.47
N LYS A 123 9.30 -32.73 -2.33
CA LYS A 123 8.49 -31.55 -2.61
C LYS A 123 8.19 -30.87 -1.29
N ILE A 124 8.71 -29.66 -1.11
CA ILE A 124 8.66 -28.91 0.14
C ILE A 124 8.07 -27.52 -0.09
N LYS A 125 7.40 -26.98 0.92
CA LYS A 125 6.78 -25.65 0.87
C LYS A 125 7.23 -24.84 2.07
N ARG A 126 7.48 -23.55 1.85
CA ARG A 126 7.83 -22.58 2.88
C ARG A 126 7.12 -21.27 2.59
N LYS A 127 6.71 -20.54 3.63
CA LYS A 127 6.22 -19.17 3.45
C LYS A 127 7.36 -18.26 2.96
N LEU A 128 7.02 -17.24 2.17
CA LEU A 128 8.01 -16.23 1.78
C LEU A 128 8.51 -15.46 3.00
N GLN A 129 7.65 -15.27 3.99
CA GLN A 129 7.96 -14.60 5.25
C GLN A 129 7.50 -15.47 6.43
N THR A 130 8.42 -15.76 7.34
CA THR A 130 8.27 -16.64 8.52
C THR A 130 8.49 -15.84 9.79
N CYS A 131 7.81 -16.21 10.88
CA CYS A 131 7.58 -15.32 12.04
C CYS A 131 8.64 -15.39 13.14
N ASP A 132 9.86 -15.74 12.75
CA ASP A 132 11.06 -15.94 13.58
C ASP A 132 12.31 -15.41 12.85
N PRO A 133 12.36 -14.09 12.55
CA PRO A 133 13.43 -13.50 11.73
C PRO A 133 14.85 -13.59 12.32
N GLU A 134 14.99 -14.09 13.55
CA GLU A 134 16.28 -14.38 14.19
C GLU A 134 16.88 -15.72 13.72
N GLU A 135 16.04 -16.71 13.43
CA GLU A 135 16.43 -18.06 13.01
C GLU A 135 16.23 -18.22 11.49
N ASP A 136 15.24 -17.53 10.93
CA ASP A 136 14.76 -17.69 9.57
C ASP A 136 14.92 -16.46 8.67
N ARG A 137 15.01 -16.69 7.35
CA ARG A 137 15.17 -15.60 6.37
C ARG A 137 13.89 -15.31 5.60
N GLU A 138 13.52 -14.03 5.52
CA GLU A 138 12.50 -13.59 4.58
C GLU A 138 13.01 -13.74 3.13
N ILE A 139 12.18 -14.34 2.27
CA ILE A 139 12.39 -14.46 0.83
C ILE A 139 11.73 -13.25 0.17
N LYS A 140 12.55 -12.27 -0.21
CA LYS A 140 12.13 -11.07 -0.95
C LYS A 140 12.49 -11.20 -2.43
N PRO A 141 11.88 -10.39 -3.31
CA PRO A 141 12.43 -10.16 -4.65
C PRO A 141 13.92 -9.78 -4.56
N GLY A 142 14.72 -10.31 -5.48
CA GLY A 142 16.18 -10.12 -5.52
C GLY A 142 16.97 -11.43 -5.33
N THR A 143 18.29 -11.29 -5.35
CA THR A 143 19.21 -12.44 -5.35
C THR A 143 19.13 -13.24 -4.06
N VAL A 144 18.82 -14.53 -4.15
CA VAL A 144 18.83 -15.48 -3.03
C VAL A 144 19.90 -16.55 -3.28
N ARG A 145 20.68 -16.88 -2.26
CA ARG A 145 21.70 -17.92 -2.34
C ARG A 145 21.17 -19.22 -1.75
N LEU A 146 20.95 -20.22 -2.62
CA LEU A 146 20.59 -21.57 -2.21
C LEU A 146 21.82 -22.33 -1.76
N ILE A 147 21.79 -22.91 -0.57
CA ILE A 147 22.81 -23.84 -0.09
C ILE A 147 22.26 -25.26 -0.11
N TRP A 148 23.12 -26.22 -0.40
CA TRP A 148 22.72 -27.61 -0.52
C TRP A 148 23.81 -28.56 -0.02
N ALA A 149 23.40 -29.71 0.50
CA ALA A 149 24.30 -30.79 0.90
C ALA A 149 23.58 -32.14 0.87
N TYR A 150 24.35 -33.23 0.81
CA TYR A 150 23.82 -34.59 0.97
C TYR A 150 24.89 -35.56 1.48
N GLY A 151 24.48 -36.66 2.14
CA GLY A 151 25.42 -37.63 2.69
C GLY A 151 24.78 -38.95 3.14
N SER A 152 25.60 -39.86 3.65
CA SER A 152 25.14 -41.12 4.28
C SER A 152 24.59 -40.87 5.68
N ILE A 153 23.79 -41.77 6.23
CA ILE A 153 23.19 -41.60 7.57
C ILE A 153 24.09 -42.22 8.66
N THR A 154 24.14 -41.62 9.86
CA THR A 154 24.75 -42.19 11.08
C THR A 154 23.80 -43.12 11.84
N SER A 155 24.33 -44.10 12.56
CA SER A 155 23.57 -44.89 13.54
C SER A 155 23.31 -44.08 14.82
N GLY A 156 22.16 -43.40 14.91
CA GLY A 156 21.78 -42.57 16.06
C GLY A 156 20.48 -41.78 15.85
N THR A 157 20.04 -41.03 16.87
CA THR A 157 18.85 -40.15 16.80
C THR A 157 19.09 -38.93 15.89
N ASP A 158 20.33 -38.48 15.80
CA ASP A 158 20.76 -37.46 14.84
C ASP A 158 21.44 -38.14 13.64
N TYR A 159 20.85 -37.93 12.46
CA TYR A 159 21.13 -38.70 11.24
C TYR A 159 22.10 -38.01 10.28
N LEU A 160 22.56 -36.80 10.59
CA LEU A 160 23.43 -36.01 9.71
C LEU A 160 24.90 -36.41 9.88
N THR A 161 25.50 -37.00 8.83
CA THR A 161 26.96 -37.20 8.75
C THR A 161 27.69 -35.93 8.31
N GLN A 162 28.95 -35.79 8.74
CA GLN A 162 29.82 -34.73 8.24
C GLN A 162 30.19 -34.98 6.77
N HIS A 163 30.03 -33.95 5.94
CA HIS A 163 30.27 -33.98 4.50
C HIS A 163 31.46 -33.06 4.15
N SER A 164 32.67 -33.50 4.55
CA SER A 164 33.92 -32.74 4.31
C SER A 164 34.29 -32.64 2.82
N ASP A 165 33.78 -33.55 2.00
CA ASP A 165 33.90 -33.56 0.55
C ASP A 165 33.19 -32.36 -0.09
N SER A 166 33.95 -31.51 -0.78
CA SER A 166 33.42 -30.33 -1.48
C SER A 166 32.48 -30.67 -2.63
N THR A 167 32.43 -31.92 -3.10
CA THR A 167 31.52 -32.36 -4.16
C THR A 167 30.10 -32.68 -3.67
N LYS A 168 29.92 -32.77 -2.34
CA LYS A 168 28.65 -33.11 -1.66
C LYS A 168 27.96 -31.93 -0.99
N ARG A 169 28.47 -30.72 -1.21
CA ARG A 169 27.88 -29.46 -0.74
C ARG A 169 28.17 -28.33 -1.71
N GLY A 170 27.35 -27.28 -1.69
CA GLY A 170 27.60 -26.09 -2.50
C GLY A 170 26.62 -24.97 -2.22
N THR A 171 26.80 -23.89 -2.97
CA THR A 171 25.91 -22.73 -2.98
C THR A 171 25.62 -22.33 -4.43
N ARG A 172 24.45 -21.74 -4.69
CA ARG A 172 24.08 -21.20 -5.99
C ARG A 172 23.15 -19.99 -5.83
N SER A 173 23.52 -18.87 -6.42
CA SER A 173 22.67 -17.67 -6.49
C SER A 173 21.57 -17.84 -7.54
N VAL A 174 20.35 -17.47 -7.20
CA VAL A 174 19.15 -17.55 -8.05
C VAL A 174 18.21 -16.37 -7.76
N GLN A 175 17.23 -16.15 -8.64
CA GLN A 175 16.07 -15.31 -8.36
C GLN A 175 14.89 -16.21 -7.99
N LEU A 176 14.43 -16.15 -6.74
CA LEU A 176 13.28 -16.96 -6.31
C LEU A 176 11.94 -16.31 -6.66
N ILE A 177 11.89 -14.98 -6.61
CA ILE A 177 10.72 -14.16 -6.96
C ILE A 177 11.13 -13.23 -8.11
N ALA A 178 10.78 -13.62 -9.33
CA ALA A 178 10.99 -12.83 -10.55
C ALA A 178 9.71 -12.85 -11.40
N GLY A 179 9.54 -11.88 -12.29
CA GLY A 179 8.44 -11.90 -13.26
C GLY A 179 8.48 -13.14 -14.15
N GLU A 180 7.29 -13.67 -14.49
CA GLU A 180 7.15 -14.84 -15.36
C GLU A 180 8.01 -14.67 -16.61
N ILE A 181 8.84 -15.68 -16.89
CA ILE A 181 9.54 -15.83 -18.15
C ILE A 181 8.67 -16.81 -18.95
N PRO A 182 7.98 -16.39 -20.02
CA PRO A 182 7.36 -17.34 -20.92
C PRO A 182 8.43 -18.34 -21.37
N GLU A 183 8.09 -19.60 -21.24
CA GLU A 183 8.98 -20.74 -21.42
C GLU A 183 9.86 -20.59 -22.68
N LYS A 184 11.17 -20.81 -22.49
CA LYS A 184 12.28 -20.60 -23.44
C LYS A 184 12.12 -21.40 -24.75
N LYS A 185 11.21 -21.00 -25.63
CA LYS A 185 11.32 -21.31 -27.06
C LYS A 185 11.53 -20.01 -27.81
N LEU A 186 12.71 -19.91 -28.43
CA LEU A 186 12.95 -18.85 -29.41
C LEU A 186 11.83 -18.93 -30.47
N PRO A 187 11.25 -17.79 -30.89
CA PRO A 187 10.36 -17.77 -32.05
C PRO A 187 10.97 -18.54 -33.23
N ASP A 188 10.13 -19.22 -34.02
CA ASP A 188 10.62 -19.93 -35.20
C ASP A 188 11.05 -18.92 -36.28
N GLY A 189 12.18 -19.20 -36.97
CA GLY A 189 12.66 -18.42 -38.11
C GLY A 189 13.54 -17.20 -37.78
N LEU A 190 14.10 -17.11 -36.57
CA LEU A 190 15.04 -16.04 -36.21
C LEU A 190 16.35 -16.13 -36.99
N LYS A 191 16.94 -14.96 -37.25
CA LYS A 191 18.30 -14.81 -37.78
C LYS A 191 19.24 -14.38 -36.66
N THR A 192 20.53 -14.64 -36.82
CA THR A 192 21.55 -14.30 -35.80
C THR A 192 22.59 -13.32 -36.32
N ILE A 193 23.12 -12.48 -35.42
CA ILE A 193 24.35 -11.69 -35.60
C ILE A 193 25.27 -12.06 -34.43
N ASP A 194 26.45 -12.58 -34.73
CA ASP A 194 27.47 -12.88 -33.73
C ASP A 194 28.53 -11.78 -33.77
N ILE A 195 28.76 -11.15 -32.62
CA ILE A 195 29.76 -10.10 -32.43
C ILE A 195 30.81 -10.66 -31.48
N LYS A 196 31.97 -11.05 -32.00
CA LYS A 196 33.01 -11.77 -31.25
C LYS A 196 34.34 -11.03 -31.32
N VAL A 197 35.15 -11.17 -30.28
CA VAL A 197 36.57 -10.84 -30.37
C VAL A 197 37.32 -11.95 -31.10
N ASN A 198 38.39 -11.58 -31.81
CA ASN A 198 39.20 -12.52 -32.59
C ASN A 198 40.60 -12.61 -31.99
N ASN A 199 40.88 -13.73 -31.30
CA ASN A 199 42.18 -14.06 -30.70
C ASN A 199 42.72 -12.94 -29.79
N PHE A 200 41.84 -12.30 -29.01
CA PHE A 200 42.21 -11.18 -28.15
C PHE A 200 43.05 -11.70 -26.98
N THR A 201 44.24 -11.13 -26.79
CA THR A 201 45.11 -11.48 -25.66
C THR A 201 44.95 -10.42 -24.57
N LEU A 202 44.52 -10.84 -23.39
CA LEU A 202 44.35 -9.94 -22.26
C LEU A 202 45.72 -9.33 -21.86
N PRO A 203 45.83 -8.00 -21.64
CA PRO A 203 47.07 -7.39 -21.21
C PRO A 203 47.57 -7.93 -19.87
N LYS A 204 48.88 -8.11 -19.76
CA LYS A 204 49.55 -8.60 -18.54
C LYS A 204 49.43 -7.59 -17.40
N ASN A 205 49.47 -8.08 -16.17
CA ASN A 205 49.51 -7.27 -14.94
C ASN A 205 48.32 -6.28 -14.81
N ARG A 206 47.16 -6.64 -15.35
CA ARG A 206 45.91 -5.90 -15.17
C ARG A 206 44.91 -6.79 -14.45
N ASP A 207 44.40 -6.31 -13.33
CA ASP A 207 43.30 -6.96 -12.60
C ASP A 207 41.92 -6.56 -13.15
N THR A 208 41.81 -5.40 -13.78
CA THR A 208 40.60 -4.95 -14.48
C THR A 208 40.98 -4.43 -15.87
N PHE A 209 40.28 -4.88 -16.92
CA PHE A 209 40.50 -4.39 -18.28
C PHE A 209 39.19 -4.25 -19.07
N TYR A 210 38.99 -3.08 -19.68
CA TYR A 210 37.84 -2.78 -20.54
C TYR A 210 38.28 -2.67 -21.99
N ARG A 211 37.89 -3.66 -22.79
CA ARG A 211 38.17 -3.74 -24.23
C ARG A 211 37.00 -3.14 -24.99
N CYS A 212 37.28 -2.24 -25.94
CA CYS A 212 36.29 -1.67 -26.85
C CYS A 212 36.69 -1.86 -28.31
N GLU A 213 35.68 -1.95 -29.17
CA GLU A 213 35.81 -1.92 -30.63
C GLU A 213 34.58 -1.24 -31.24
N ILE A 214 34.78 -0.46 -32.30
CA ILE A 214 33.66 0.01 -33.13
C ILE A 214 33.33 -1.05 -34.19
N VAL A 215 32.11 -1.57 -34.15
CA VAL A 215 31.61 -2.58 -35.07
C VAL A 215 30.56 -1.98 -35.98
N LYS A 216 30.69 -2.20 -37.28
CA LYS A 216 29.69 -1.81 -38.29
C LYS A 216 28.65 -2.93 -38.41
N LEU A 217 27.38 -2.60 -38.17
CA LEU A 217 26.30 -3.56 -38.31
C LEU A 217 26.02 -3.86 -39.80
N PRO A 218 25.56 -5.09 -40.13
CA PRO A 218 25.21 -5.41 -41.51
C PRO A 218 24.05 -4.53 -41.99
N LYS A 219 24.08 -4.10 -43.25
CA LYS A 219 22.97 -3.36 -43.85
C LYS A 219 21.75 -4.27 -43.98
N LEU A 220 20.67 -3.94 -43.27
CA LEU A 220 19.42 -4.69 -43.29
C LEU A 220 18.43 -4.05 -44.29
N PRO A 221 17.53 -4.84 -44.92
CA PRO A 221 16.58 -4.34 -45.93
C PRO A 221 15.37 -3.60 -45.30
N GLY A 222 15.54 -3.00 -44.13
CA GLY A 222 14.52 -2.29 -43.35
C GLY A 222 14.52 -2.68 -41.87
N LYS A 223 13.60 -2.09 -41.10
CA LYS A 223 13.46 -2.29 -39.64
C LYS A 223 13.40 -3.77 -39.28
N ARG A 224 14.17 -4.17 -38.27
CA ARG A 224 14.11 -5.48 -37.60
C ARG A 224 14.05 -5.27 -36.10
N HIS A 225 13.66 -6.33 -35.39
CA HIS A 225 13.64 -6.36 -33.94
C HIS A 225 14.58 -7.44 -33.42
N ILE A 226 15.51 -7.08 -32.54
CA ILE A 226 16.22 -8.04 -31.71
C ILE A 226 15.26 -8.49 -30.61
N VAL A 227 15.02 -9.80 -30.54
CA VAL A 227 14.04 -10.42 -29.64
C VAL A 227 14.66 -11.35 -28.60
N ALA A 228 15.94 -11.67 -28.78
CA ALA A 228 16.75 -12.35 -27.77
C ALA A 228 18.23 -12.05 -27.96
N PHE A 229 19.02 -12.25 -26.92
CA PHE A 229 20.49 -12.18 -26.99
C PHE A 229 21.14 -13.09 -25.94
N GLU A 230 22.39 -13.48 -26.18
CA GLU A 230 23.15 -14.33 -25.26
C GLU A 230 24.67 -14.09 -25.35
N PRO A 231 25.42 -14.28 -24.25
CA PRO A 231 26.88 -14.32 -24.31
C PRO A 231 27.34 -15.58 -25.06
N ILE A 232 28.44 -15.44 -25.81
CA ILE A 232 29.20 -16.53 -26.40
C ILE A 232 30.45 -16.69 -25.56
N PHE A 233 30.63 -17.81 -24.87
CA PHE A 233 31.87 -18.12 -24.16
C PHE A 233 32.76 -18.96 -25.05
N ASP A 234 33.91 -18.41 -25.42
CA ASP A 234 34.91 -19.08 -26.26
C ASP A 234 36.32 -18.78 -25.72
N THR A 235 36.54 -19.29 -24.51
CA THR A 235 37.78 -19.14 -23.75
C THR A 235 37.91 -20.28 -22.74
N LYS A 236 39.14 -20.56 -22.31
CA LYS A 236 39.41 -21.47 -21.19
C LYS A 236 39.14 -20.83 -19.83
N HIS A 237 38.93 -19.52 -19.80
CA HIS A 237 38.75 -18.73 -18.59
C HIS A 237 37.44 -17.92 -18.60
N PRO A 238 36.26 -18.56 -18.77
CA PRO A 238 34.98 -17.84 -18.83
C PRO A 238 34.67 -17.10 -17.52
N GLU A 239 35.31 -17.49 -16.41
CA GLU A 239 35.17 -16.83 -15.10
C GLU A 239 35.71 -15.39 -15.05
N ILE A 240 36.51 -14.98 -16.03
CA ILE A 240 37.15 -13.65 -16.07
C ILE A 240 36.27 -12.64 -16.83
N LEU A 241 35.38 -13.12 -17.71
CA LEU A 241 34.48 -12.25 -18.46
C LEU A 241 33.34 -11.79 -17.54
N HIS A 242 33.39 -10.53 -17.13
CA HIS A 242 32.53 -10.00 -16.08
C HIS A 242 31.26 -9.31 -16.63
N HIS A 243 31.38 -8.49 -17.66
CA HIS A 243 30.21 -7.95 -18.37
C HIS A 243 30.51 -7.66 -19.85
N ILE A 244 29.44 -7.57 -20.64
CA ILE A 244 29.46 -7.20 -22.05
C ILE A 244 28.42 -6.10 -22.27
N PHE A 245 28.80 -5.04 -22.98
CA PHE A 245 27.89 -3.99 -23.41
C PHE A 245 27.96 -3.78 -24.91
N LEU A 246 26.80 -3.53 -25.51
CA LEU A 246 26.70 -2.92 -26.83
C LEU A 246 26.16 -1.51 -26.66
N PHE A 247 26.94 -0.52 -27.10
CA PHE A 247 26.49 0.87 -27.18
C PHE A 247 26.23 1.28 -28.61
N GLY A 248 25.05 1.81 -28.93
CA GLY A 248 24.72 2.39 -30.22
C GLY A 248 25.48 3.70 -30.45
N CYS A 249 25.98 3.86 -31.68
CA CYS A 249 26.52 5.11 -32.17
C CYS A 249 25.43 6.01 -32.75
N ASN A 250 25.57 7.31 -32.56
CA ASN A 250 24.69 8.29 -33.17
C ASN A 250 24.96 8.41 -34.68
N ASN A 251 23.98 8.01 -35.51
CA ASN A 251 24.07 8.08 -36.96
C ASN A 251 24.20 9.50 -37.54
N TYR A 252 23.78 10.53 -36.80
CA TYR A 252 23.90 11.93 -37.24
C TYR A 252 25.30 12.51 -37.06
N LEU A 253 26.20 11.76 -36.40
CA LEU A 253 27.58 12.17 -36.19
C LEU A 253 28.50 11.27 -37.01
N ASN A 254 29.27 11.85 -37.93
CA ASN A 254 30.18 11.10 -38.81
C ASN A 254 31.13 10.18 -38.02
N ILE A 255 30.84 8.89 -37.95
CA ILE A 255 31.78 7.90 -37.42
C ILE A 255 32.86 7.67 -38.48
N ASN A 256 34.12 7.77 -38.08
CA ASN A 256 35.22 7.50 -38.99
C ASN A 256 35.28 5.99 -39.26
N ASP A 257 34.99 5.58 -40.51
CA ASP A 257 35.04 4.16 -40.91
C ASP A 257 36.40 3.53 -40.63
N SER A 258 37.50 4.31 -40.62
CA SER A 258 38.84 3.81 -40.29
C SER A 258 39.00 3.38 -38.83
N HIS A 259 38.03 3.66 -37.96
CA HIS A 259 38.01 3.22 -36.56
C HIS A 259 37.30 1.88 -36.37
N THR A 260 36.70 1.32 -37.42
CA THR A 260 36.03 0.01 -37.34
C THR A 260 37.03 -1.13 -37.23
N GLY A 261 36.70 -2.17 -36.46
CA GLY A 261 37.51 -3.39 -36.37
C GLY A 261 38.79 -3.29 -35.53
N SER A 262 39.05 -2.16 -34.89
CA SER A 262 40.27 -1.93 -34.10
C SER A 262 40.00 -2.00 -32.60
N ASP A 263 40.78 -2.82 -31.90
CA ASP A 263 40.79 -2.92 -30.43
C ASP A 263 41.36 -1.68 -29.76
N TYR A 264 40.71 -1.20 -28.70
CA TYR A 264 41.27 -0.17 -27.82
C TYR A 264 40.80 -0.31 -26.37
N GLU A 265 41.54 0.28 -25.43
CA GLU A 265 41.14 0.35 -24.02
C GLU A 265 40.10 1.47 -23.82
N CYS A 266 38.88 1.11 -23.42
CA CYS A 266 37.70 1.99 -23.47
C CYS A 266 37.88 3.35 -22.79
N TYR A 267 38.50 3.35 -21.60
CA TYR A 267 38.54 4.50 -20.69
C TYR A 267 39.91 5.18 -20.61
N THR A 268 40.74 5.04 -21.64
CA THR A 268 42.02 5.75 -21.74
C THR A 268 41.92 6.91 -22.73
N ASP A 269 42.72 7.96 -22.51
CA ASP A 269 42.87 9.09 -23.44
C ASP A 269 43.75 8.75 -24.66
N GLN A 270 43.84 7.46 -25.02
CA GLN A 270 44.62 7.02 -26.17
C GLN A 270 44.01 7.57 -27.47
N THR A 271 44.93 7.95 -28.36
CA THR A 271 44.80 8.84 -29.51
C THR A 271 43.84 8.34 -30.60
N ASN A 272 43.31 9.29 -31.39
CA ASN A 272 42.38 9.15 -32.54
C ASN A 272 40.96 8.58 -32.31
N MET A 273 40.71 7.79 -31.27
CA MET A 273 39.37 7.17 -31.04
C MET A 273 38.38 8.03 -30.25
N GLY A 274 38.84 9.06 -29.53
CA GLY A 274 38.02 9.80 -28.55
C GLY A 274 36.71 10.35 -29.12
N THR A 275 36.74 10.92 -30.33
CA THR A 275 35.53 11.47 -30.97
C THR A 275 34.53 10.40 -31.37
N SER A 276 34.97 9.22 -31.80
CA SER A 276 34.06 8.12 -32.18
C SER A 276 33.53 7.40 -30.93
N ARG A 277 34.38 7.17 -29.92
CA ARG A 277 33.97 6.64 -28.62
C ARG A 277 32.86 7.48 -27.98
N ASP A 278 33.06 8.80 -27.92
CA ASP A 278 32.12 9.71 -27.25
C ASP A 278 30.76 9.82 -27.99
N ARG A 279 30.71 9.40 -29.26
CA ARG A 279 29.49 9.31 -30.08
C ARG A 279 28.75 7.98 -29.96
N CYS A 280 29.34 7.00 -29.28
CA CYS A 280 28.81 5.64 -29.14
C CYS A 280 28.58 5.33 -27.66
N ASN A 281 27.56 5.99 -27.08
CA ASN A 281 27.23 5.92 -25.66
C ASN A 281 25.76 5.54 -25.39
N ILE A 282 24.98 5.22 -26.42
CA ILE A 282 23.59 4.80 -26.26
C ILE A 282 23.57 3.34 -25.79
N VAL A 283 23.20 3.07 -24.54
CA VAL A 283 23.11 1.69 -24.02
C VAL A 283 22.06 0.93 -24.82
N MET A 284 22.47 -0.02 -25.66
CA MET A 284 21.54 -0.87 -26.42
C MET A 284 21.24 -2.15 -25.64
N LEU A 285 22.29 -2.90 -25.29
CA LEU A 285 22.18 -4.20 -24.66
C LEU A 285 23.32 -4.37 -23.66
N ALA A 286 23.03 -5.05 -22.56
CA ALA A 286 23.98 -5.35 -21.50
C ALA A 286 23.85 -6.81 -21.07
N TRP A 287 24.96 -7.41 -20.68
CA TRP A 287 25.04 -8.70 -20.03
C TRP A 287 26.02 -8.62 -18.86
N GLY A 288 25.67 -9.20 -17.72
CA GLY A 288 26.53 -9.33 -16.55
C GLY A 288 26.76 -10.79 -16.15
N VAL A 289 27.81 -11.02 -15.38
CA VAL A 289 28.17 -12.34 -14.82
C VAL A 289 26.97 -13.02 -14.17
N GLY A 290 26.79 -14.32 -14.42
CA GLY A 290 25.64 -15.09 -13.95
C GLY A 290 24.41 -15.03 -14.87
N GLY A 291 24.32 -14.05 -15.76
CA GLY A 291 23.23 -13.92 -16.73
C GLY A 291 23.26 -14.99 -17.82
N GLN A 292 22.08 -15.42 -18.27
CA GLN A 292 21.93 -16.38 -19.38
C GLN A 292 21.40 -15.70 -20.65
N ARG A 293 20.99 -16.50 -21.65
CA ARG A 293 20.17 -16.01 -22.76
C ARG A 293 18.96 -15.27 -22.22
N TYR A 294 18.78 -14.04 -22.69
CA TYR A 294 17.62 -13.23 -22.40
C TYR A 294 16.71 -13.15 -23.62
N VAL A 295 15.40 -13.36 -23.40
CA VAL A 295 14.35 -13.23 -24.42
C VAL A 295 13.45 -12.08 -23.97
N VAL A 296 13.31 -11.05 -24.80
CA VAL A 296 12.44 -9.91 -24.46
C VAL A 296 10.95 -10.27 -24.63
N PRO A 297 10.03 -9.61 -23.90
CA PRO A 297 8.59 -9.86 -23.98
C PRO A 297 8.01 -9.80 -25.40
N ASP A 298 6.97 -10.59 -25.69
CA ASP A 298 6.43 -10.79 -27.04
C ASP A 298 5.90 -9.52 -27.73
N GLU A 299 5.58 -8.49 -26.96
CA GLU A 299 5.12 -7.20 -27.45
C GLU A 299 6.24 -6.22 -27.82
N VAL A 300 7.51 -6.52 -27.51
CA VAL A 300 8.63 -5.57 -27.68
C VAL A 300 9.85 -6.14 -28.37
N GLY A 301 10.59 -5.29 -29.09
CA GLY A 301 11.89 -5.64 -29.64
C GLY A 301 12.82 -4.43 -29.75
N PHE A 302 14.14 -4.66 -29.64
CA PHE A 302 15.11 -3.58 -29.84
C PHE A 302 15.21 -3.27 -31.34
N PRO A 303 14.95 -2.03 -31.77
CA PRO A 303 14.94 -1.68 -33.18
C PRO A 303 16.35 -1.61 -33.78
N ILE A 304 16.52 -2.20 -34.97
CA ILE A 304 17.72 -2.07 -35.80
C ILE A 304 17.34 -1.94 -37.28
N GLY A 305 18.20 -1.32 -38.09
CA GLY A 305 18.10 -1.35 -39.56
C GLY A 305 17.26 -0.26 -40.22
N ARG A 306 16.67 0.68 -39.47
CA ARG A 306 16.18 1.96 -40.02
C ARG A 306 17.32 2.98 -40.13
N ASP A 307 17.08 4.07 -40.86
CA ASP A 307 18.08 5.13 -41.02
C ASP A 307 18.40 5.83 -39.69
N GLU A 308 17.43 5.91 -38.78
CA GLU A 308 17.62 6.43 -37.42
C GLU A 308 18.25 5.43 -36.42
N ASP A 309 18.24 4.13 -36.71
CA ASP A 309 18.76 3.09 -35.82
C ASP A 309 20.29 2.96 -35.99
N PRO A 310 21.09 2.78 -34.92
CA PRO A 310 22.56 2.75 -35.00
C PRO A 310 23.11 1.84 -36.11
N SER A 311 23.89 2.40 -37.04
CA SER A 311 24.63 1.63 -38.07
C SER A 311 25.98 1.12 -37.55
N TYR A 312 26.48 1.75 -36.49
CA TYR A 312 27.70 1.38 -35.78
C TYR A 312 27.37 1.18 -34.31
N ILE A 313 28.09 0.29 -33.67
CA ILE A 313 28.04 0.08 -32.23
C ILE A 313 29.45 0.08 -31.64
N ARG A 314 29.58 0.45 -30.38
CA ARG A 314 30.76 0.16 -29.56
C ARG A 314 30.51 -1.12 -28.79
N PHE A 315 31.31 -2.15 -29.10
CA PHE A 315 31.30 -3.43 -28.43
C PHE A 315 32.32 -3.41 -27.29
N GLU A 316 31.83 -3.40 -26.06
CA GLU A 316 32.61 -3.29 -24.83
C GLU A 316 32.59 -4.60 -24.04
N MET A 317 33.77 -5.09 -23.65
CA MET A 317 33.94 -6.28 -22.82
C MET A 317 34.83 -5.94 -21.63
N HIS A 318 34.37 -6.29 -20.43
CA HIS A 318 35.12 -6.12 -19.20
C HIS A 318 35.61 -7.46 -18.68
N TYR A 319 36.91 -7.52 -18.46
CA TYR A 319 37.62 -8.64 -17.88
C TYR A 319 38.03 -8.31 -16.44
N ASP A 320 37.54 -9.10 -15.48
CA ASP A 320 37.95 -9.06 -14.07
C ASP A 320 38.92 -10.22 -13.80
N ASN A 321 40.20 -9.89 -13.69
CA ASN A 321 41.32 -10.82 -13.51
C ASN A 321 42.07 -10.57 -12.19
N PRO A 322 41.40 -10.66 -11.02
CA PRO A 322 42.02 -10.33 -9.73
C PRO A 322 43.20 -11.24 -9.38
N GLY A 323 43.27 -12.44 -9.96
CA GLY A 323 44.39 -13.37 -9.82
C GLY A 323 45.58 -13.09 -10.74
N LEU A 324 45.53 -12.04 -11.56
CA LEU A 324 46.58 -11.62 -12.50
C LEU A 324 47.07 -12.77 -13.40
N LYS A 325 46.14 -13.63 -13.83
CA LYS A 325 46.45 -14.74 -14.76
C LYS A 325 46.99 -14.15 -16.07
N GLU A 326 48.06 -14.73 -16.60
CA GLU A 326 48.68 -14.31 -17.85
C GLU A 326 48.31 -15.21 -19.04
N ASN A 327 48.54 -14.73 -20.26
CA ASN A 327 48.38 -15.47 -21.51
C ASN A 327 46.94 -15.97 -21.74
N ILE A 328 45.96 -15.23 -21.23
CA ILE A 328 44.55 -15.48 -21.51
C ILE A 328 44.26 -15.00 -22.92
N VAL A 329 43.79 -15.94 -23.74
CA VAL A 329 43.29 -15.68 -25.09
C VAL A 329 41.78 -15.87 -25.06
N ASP A 330 41.06 -14.86 -25.53
CA ASP A 330 39.61 -14.84 -25.58
C ASP A 330 39.11 -14.69 -27.02
N ASN A 331 38.09 -15.50 -27.36
CA ASN A 331 37.32 -15.39 -28.60
C ASN A 331 35.83 -15.21 -28.27
N SER A 332 35.50 -14.78 -27.05
CA SER A 332 34.12 -14.69 -26.56
C SER A 332 33.39 -13.53 -27.25
N GLY A 333 32.08 -13.43 -27.02
CA GLY A 333 31.29 -12.40 -27.66
C GLY A 333 29.83 -12.38 -27.28
N PHE A 334 29.02 -11.85 -28.18
CA PHE A 334 27.61 -11.62 -27.94
C PHE A 334 26.80 -11.95 -29.20
N ARG A 335 25.79 -12.80 -29.04
CA ARG A 335 24.89 -13.21 -30.11
C ARG A 335 23.56 -12.50 -29.98
N LEU A 336 23.09 -11.93 -31.08
CA LEU A 336 21.80 -11.25 -31.20
C LEU A 336 20.87 -12.09 -32.07
N PHE A 337 19.65 -12.33 -31.62
CA PHE A 337 18.61 -13.00 -32.38
C PHE A 337 17.58 -11.97 -32.83
N TYR A 338 17.36 -11.84 -34.14
CA TYR A 338 16.47 -10.83 -34.70
C TYR A 338 15.47 -11.40 -35.71
N THR A 339 14.37 -10.66 -35.90
CA THR A 339 13.23 -11.02 -36.75
C THR A 339 12.78 -9.84 -37.61
N ASP A 340 12.17 -10.16 -38.76
CA ASP A 340 11.42 -9.22 -39.60
C ASP A 340 9.93 -9.13 -39.24
N LYS A 341 9.43 -10.05 -38.41
CA LYS A 341 8.11 -9.96 -37.79
C LYS A 341 8.15 -8.96 -36.64
N LEU A 342 7.88 -7.69 -36.96
CA LEU A 342 7.92 -6.59 -36.00
C LEU A 342 6.89 -6.80 -34.86
N ARG A 343 7.36 -6.59 -33.64
CA ARG A 343 6.54 -6.55 -32.42
C ARG A 343 5.90 -5.16 -32.25
N LYS A 344 4.98 -5.04 -31.31
CA LYS A 344 4.12 -3.85 -31.14
C LYS A 344 4.90 -2.58 -30.79
N TYR A 345 5.91 -2.70 -29.93
CA TYR A 345 6.67 -1.55 -29.43
C TYR A 345 8.18 -1.71 -29.65
N ASP A 346 8.85 -0.58 -29.88
CA ASP A 346 10.30 -0.48 -29.73
C ASP A 346 10.63 -0.38 -28.25
N THR A 347 11.63 -1.15 -27.79
CA THR A 347 12.17 -1.06 -26.43
C THR A 347 13.54 -0.39 -26.43
N SER A 348 13.92 0.19 -25.28
CA SER A 348 15.23 0.77 -25.03
C SER A 348 15.71 0.48 -23.60
N VAL A 349 16.96 0.82 -23.29
CA VAL A 349 17.56 0.73 -21.95
C VAL A 349 17.93 2.13 -21.45
N LEU A 350 17.53 2.45 -20.21
CA LEU A 350 17.89 3.69 -19.51
C LEU A 350 18.83 3.37 -18.36
N GLU A 351 20.05 3.91 -18.42
CA GLU A 351 21.00 3.89 -17.30
C GLU A 351 20.66 4.99 -16.30
N VAL A 352 20.44 4.62 -15.04
CA VAL A 352 20.17 5.52 -13.91
C VAL A 352 21.14 5.23 -12.79
N GLY A 353 21.61 6.25 -12.07
CA GLY A 353 22.41 6.02 -10.87
C GLY A 353 23.50 7.07 -10.62
N HIS A 354 24.50 6.68 -9.86
CA HIS A 354 25.66 7.52 -9.57
C HIS A 354 26.59 7.49 -10.79
N LYS A 355 26.97 8.67 -11.28
CA LYS A 355 27.93 8.76 -12.36
C LYS A 355 29.26 8.14 -11.92
N VAL A 356 29.82 7.26 -12.74
CA VAL A 356 31.07 6.56 -12.42
C VAL A 356 32.25 7.53 -12.41
N THR A 357 32.53 8.11 -11.25
CA THR A 357 33.66 9.02 -11.00
C THR A 357 34.22 8.79 -9.60
N ARG A 358 35.46 9.25 -9.38
CA ARG A 358 36.13 9.22 -8.08
C ARG A 358 35.47 10.06 -6.97
N PHE A 359 34.37 10.75 -7.29
CA PHE A 359 33.61 11.56 -6.34
C PHE A 359 32.51 10.77 -5.64
N GLN A 360 32.24 9.54 -6.06
CA GLN A 360 31.61 8.56 -5.18
C GLN A 360 32.64 8.15 -4.12
N ILE A 361 32.34 8.38 -2.86
CA ILE A 361 33.27 8.13 -1.75
C ILE A 361 32.59 7.23 -0.73
N VAL A 362 33.14 6.03 -0.52
CA VAL A 362 32.73 5.09 0.52
C VAL A 362 33.87 5.00 1.55
N PRO A 363 33.64 5.40 2.81
CA PRO A 363 34.67 5.34 3.85
C PRO A 363 35.23 3.92 4.08
N PRO A 364 36.45 3.77 4.62
CA PRO A 364 36.96 2.50 5.10
C PRO A 364 36.24 2.04 6.37
N ASN A 365 36.25 0.73 6.58
CA ASN A 365 35.84 0.07 7.82
C ASN A 365 34.45 0.47 8.32
N VAL A 366 33.49 0.61 7.40
CA VAL A 366 32.08 0.88 7.71
C VAL A 366 31.19 -0.23 7.19
N GLN A 367 30.20 -0.57 7.99
CA GLN A 367 29.13 -1.47 7.59
C GLN A 367 27.91 -0.63 7.17
N ASP A 368 27.20 -1.09 6.14
CA ASP A 368 25.97 -0.48 5.64
C ASP A 368 26.08 1.02 5.26
N PHE A 369 27.17 1.43 4.60
CA PHE A 369 27.32 2.80 4.10
C PHE A 369 26.50 3.00 2.82
N VAL A 370 25.72 4.09 2.72
CA VAL A 370 24.74 4.26 1.64
C VAL A 370 25.14 5.41 0.72
N THR A 371 25.10 5.20 -0.60
CA THR A 371 25.22 6.27 -1.61
C THR A 371 24.00 6.30 -2.53
N PHE A 372 23.76 7.47 -3.13
CA PHE A 372 22.60 7.70 -3.99
C PHE A 372 23.01 8.19 -5.38
N GLY A 373 22.33 7.67 -6.40
CA GLY A 373 22.31 8.17 -7.75
C GLY A 373 20.93 8.68 -8.11
N LYS A 374 20.80 9.90 -8.60
CA LYS A 374 19.52 10.60 -8.78
C LYS A 374 19.27 10.92 -10.25
N CYS A 375 18.05 10.69 -10.70
CA CYS A 375 17.51 11.17 -11.96
C CYS A 375 16.32 12.06 -11.66
N PRO A 376 16.44 13.39 -11.78
CA PRO A 376 15.41 14.32 -11.38
C PRO A 376 14.30 14.41 -12.44
N SER A 377 13.15 14.99 -12.08
CA SER A 377 11.95 15.01 -12.91
C SER A 377 12.13 15.82 -14.19
N GLU A 378 12.87 16.92 -14.13
CA GLU A 378 13.14 17.83 -15.25
C GLU A 378 13.80 17.08 -16.43
N CYS A 379 14.65 16.09 -16.11
CA CYS A 379 15.30 15.25 -17.11
C CYS A 379 14.30 14.39 -17.88
N LEU A 380 13.38 13.77 -17.15
CA LEU A 380 12.37 12.89 -17.73
C LEU A 380 11.30 13.71 -18.45
N GLU A 381 10.88 14.85 -17.89
CA GLU A 381 9.92 15.77 -18.51
C GLU A 381 10.34 16.20 -19.91
N GLU A 382 11.57 16.71 -20.07
CA GLU A 382 12.03 17.17 -21.38
C GLU A 382 12.08 16.02 -22.41
N VAL A 383 12.45 14.83 -21.97
CA VAL A 383 12.52 13.65 -22.84
C VAL A 383 11.13 13.17 -23.25
N PHE A 384 10.18 13.17 -22.33
CA PHE A 384 8.77 12.85 -22.60
C PHE A 384 8.15 13.86 -23.57
N ASP A 385 8.44 15.15 -23.39
CA ASP A 385 8.00 16.22 -24.28
C ASP A 385 8.53 16.04 -25.71
N LYS A 386 9.82 15.73 -25.86
CA LYS A 386 10.42 15.47 -27.18
C LYS A 386 9.88 14.20 -27.83
N ALA A 387 9.49 13.20 -27.03
CA ALA A 387 8.90 11.97 -27.53
C ALA A 387 7.41 12.10 -27.88
N GLY A 388 6.71 13.13 -27.35
CA GLY A 388 5.26 13.22 -27.42
C GLY A 388 4.56 12.09 -26.66
N LEU A 389 5.15 11.65 -25.54
CA LEU A 389 4.64 10.58 -24.68
C LEU A 389 4.43 11.09 -23.26
N GLU A 390 3.48 10.49 -22.53
CA GLU A 390 3.22 10.83 -21.12
C GLU A 390 3.75 9.76 -20.15
N GLU A 391 3.98 8.54 -20.64
CA GLU A 391 4.43 7.42 -19.82
C GLU A 391 5.13 6.32 -20.64
N VAL A 392 5.99 5.55 -19.97
CA VAL A 392 6.57 4.30 -20.46
C VAL A 392 6.36 3.17 -19.46
N THR A 393 6.37 1.94 -19.96
CA THR A 393 6.25 0.70 -19.20
C THR A 393 7.62 0.05 -19.03
N VAL A 394 7.99 -0.19 -17.78
CA VAL A 394 9.21 -0.90 -17.36
C VAL A 394 8.87 -2.38 -17.19
N PHE A 395 9.69 -3.24 -17.80
CA PHE A 395 9.50 -4.70 -17.74
C PHE A 395 10.68 -5.45 -17.16
N ALA A 396 11.90 -4.91 -17.22
CA ALA A 396 13.07 -5.54 -16.63
C ALA A 396 14.12 -4.50 -16.16
N SER A 397 15.04 -4.92 -15.30
CA SER A 397 16.19 -4.11 -14.92
C SER A 397 17.39 -4.97 -14.53
N ILE A 398 18.60 -4.41 -14.68
CA ILE A 398 19.85 -4.93 -14.08
C ILE A 398 20.27 -3.94 -12.99
N LEU A 399 20.58 -4.41 -11.79
CA LEU A 399 21.22 -3.60 -10.75
C LEU A 399 22.72 -3.90 -10.71
N HIS A 400 23.55 -2.86 -10.54
CA HIS A 400 24.99 -3.00 -10.67
C HIS A 400 25.76 -2.18 -9.62
N ALA A 401 26.63 -2.88 -8.89
CA ALA A 401 27.68 -2.36 -8.02
C ALA A 401 28.88 -3.32 -8.05
N HIS A 402 30.02 -2.91 -7.50
CA HIS A 402 31.22 -3.76 -7.42
C HIS A 402 31.26 -4.55 -6.10
N ILE A 403 32.46 -4.99 -5.70
CA ILE A 403 32.69 -6.02 -4.68
C ILE A 403 32.16 -5.66 -3.29
N LYS A 404 32.11 -4.36 -2.96
CA LYS A 404 31.63 -3.87 -1.66
C LYS A 404 30.13 -3.65 -1.64
N GLY A 405 29.46 -3.63 -2.80
CA GLY A 405 28.00 -3.53 -2.88
C GLY A 405 27.32 -4.74 -2.22
N VAL A 406 26.37 -4.48 -1.33
CA VAL A 406 25.62 -5.51 -0.60
C VAL A 406 24.10 -5.37 -0.73
N LYS A 407 23.60 -4.16 -1.03
CA LYS A 407 22.17 -3.91 -1.30
C LYS A 407 22.02 -2.85 -2.39
N ILE A 408 21.05 -2.99 -3.27
CA ILE A 408 20.73 -1.98 -4.29
C ILE A 408 19.22 -1.84 -4.42
N LYS A 409 18.72 -0.60 -4.50
CA LYS A 409 17.30 -0.30 -4.60
C LYS A 409 17.05 0.79 -5.65
N LEU A 410 16.24 0.48 -6.66
CA LEU A 410 15.79 1.42 -7.68
C LEU A 410 14.41 1.98 -7.27
N LYS A 411 14.42 3.20 -6.75
CA LYS A 411 13.24 3.93 -6.27
C LYS A 411 12.67 4.82 -7.37
N ILE A 412 11.36 5.03 -7.29
CA ILE A 412 10.62 5.97 -8.14
C ILE A 412 9.75 6.84 -7.24
N PHE A 413 9.73 8.14 -7.51
CA PHE A 413 8.94 9.11 -6.79
C PHE A 413 8.05 9.85 -7.78
N ARG A 414 6.82 10.13 -7.35
CA ARG A 414 5.85 10.95 -8.09
C ARG A 414 5.46 12.13 -7.21
N GLY A 415 5.94 13.32 -7.57
CA GLY A 415 6.01 14.45 -6.64
C GLY A 415 6.89 14.09 -5.42
N ASP A 416 6.43 14.44 -4.22
CA ASP A 416 7.15 14.15 -2.97
C ASP A 416 6.93 12.72 -2.42
N LYS A 417 6.13 11.89 -3.10
CA LYS A 417 5.79 10.54 -2.63
C LYS A 417 6.73 9.48 -3.22
N GLU A 418 7.45 8.74 -2.37
CA GLU A 418 8.11 7.47 -2.76
C GLU A 418 7.04 6.41 -3.07
N LEU A 419 7.09 5.81 -4.25
CA LEU A 419 6.27 4.65 -4.59
C LEU A 419 7.03 3.36 -4.27
N GLU A 420 6.33 2.22 -4.33
CA GLU A 420 6.98 0.90 -4.30
C GLU A 420 8.14 0.86 -5.31
N PRO A 421 9.35 0.44 -4.88
CA PRO A 421 10.54 0.42 -5.72
C PRO A 421 10.28 -0.32 -7.03
N LEU A 422 10.91 0.14 -8.11
CA LEU A 422 10.88 -0.58 -9.38
C LEU A 422 11.66 -1.90 -9.28
N MET A 423 12.73 -1.91 -8.47
CA MET A 423 13.52 -3.11 -8.18
C MET A 423 14.26 -2.96 -6.85
N GLU A 424 14.48 -4.07 -6.16
CA GLU A 424 15.28 -4.13 -4.94
C GLU A 424 16.05 -5.46 -4.91
N GLU A 425 17.33 -5.38 -4.54
CA GLU A 425 18.17 -6.51 -4.17
C GLU A 425 18.72 -6.28 -2.77
N SER A 426 18.05 -6.86 -1.76
CA SER A 426 18.46 -6.71 -0.36
C SER A 426 19.65 -7.59 0.04
N THR A 427 20.10 -8.48 -0.85
CA THR A 427 21.24 -9.39 -0.71
C THR A 427 22.01 -9.50 -2.04
N TYR A 428 22.41 -8.34 -2.57
CA TYR A 428 23.11 -8.22 -3.86
C TYR A 428 24.34 -9.15 -3.92
N ASP A 429 24.61 -9.68 -5.11
CA ASP A 429 25.74 -10.56 -5.38
C ASP A 429 26.52 -10.05 -6.59
N PHE A 430 27.72 -9.54 -6.37
CA PHE A 430 28.62 -9.12 -7.43
C PHE A 430 28.80 -10.21 -8.51
N ASN A 431 28.78 -11.49 -8.14
CA ASN A 431 28.97 -12.60 -9.07
C ASN A 431 27.66 -13.09 -9.73
N TYR A 432 26.55 -12.37 -9.54
CA TYR A 432 25.25 -12.70 -10.14
C TYR A 432 24.46 -11.42 -10.45
N GLN A 433 24.60 -10.95 -11.70
CA GLN A 433 24.03 -9.70 -12.23
C GLN A 433 23.17 -10.00 -13.47
N ASP A 434 22.14 -10.83 -13.29
CA ASP A 434 21.23 -11.20 -14.38
C ASP A 434 20.21 -10.08 -14.69
N ILE A 435 19.58 -10.14 -15.86
CA ILE A 435 18.45 -9.27 -16.19
C ILE A 435 17.21 -9.81 -15.48
N ILE A 436 16.66 -9.01 -14.57
CA ILE A 436 15.52 -9.40 -13.76
C ILE A 436 14.24 -8.81 -14.35
N ASN A 437 13.30 -9.66 -14.74
CA ASN A 437 11.95 -9.22 -15.09
C ASN A 437 11.20 -8.77 -13.84
N LEU A 438 10.51 -7.63 -13.93
CA LEU A 438 9.66 -7.15 -12.86
C LEU A 438 8.47 -8.12 -12.69
N PRO A 439 8.13 -8.53 -11.45
CA PRO A 439 6.94 -9.36 -11.18
C PRO A 439 5.63 -8.76 -11.70
N LYS A 440 5.58 -7.43 -11.78
CA LYS A 440 4.47 -6.67 -12.35
C LYS A 440 5.04 -5.52 -13.16
N LEU A 441 4.52 -5.33 -14.37
CA LEU A 441 4.86 -4.18 -15.19
C LEU A 441 4.54 -2.87 -14.45
N ARG A 442 5.47 -1.92 -14.47
CA ARG A 442 5.36 -0.62 -13.77
C ARG A 442 5.52 0.51 -14.77
N LYS A 443 4.97 1.68 -14.45
CA LYS A 443 5.04 2.86 -15.32
C LYS A 443 5.96 3.93 -14.75
N ILE A 444 6.82 4.48 -15.60
CA ILE A 444 7.48 5.78 -15.38
C ILE A 444 6.68 6.80 -16.15
N ARG A 445 6.22 7.87 -15.48
CA ARG A 445 5.45 8.96 -16.07
C ARG A 445 6.30 10.22 -16.19
N LYS A 446 5.85 11.12 -17.07
CA LYS A 446 6.31 12.50 -17.10
C LYS A 446 6.21 13.13 -15.69
N GLY A 447 7.28 13.78 -15.24
CA GLY A 447 7.37 14.36 -13.89
C GLY A 447 7.78 13.41 -12.75
N ASP A 448 7.96 12.10 -13.02
CA ASP A 448 8.55 11.20 -12.04
C ASP A 448 10.05 11.50 -11.85
N ARG A 449 10.60 11.19 -10.67
CA ARG A 449 12.05 11.15 -10.43
C ARG A 449 12.49 9.77 -9.99
N LEU A 450 13.69 9.35 -10.39
CA LEU A 450 14.25 8.04 -10.04
C LEU A 450 15.44 8.20 -9.11
N THR A 451 15.65 7.23 -8.22
CA THR A 451 16.83 7.20 -7.35
C THR A 451 17.34 5.78 -7.20
N VAL A 452 18.62 5.55 -7.49
CA VAL A 452 19.31 4.32 -7.16
C VAL A 452 20.01 4.52 -5.82
N GLU A 453 19.63 3.70 -4.85
CA GLU A 453 20.26 3.64 -3.53
C GLU A 453 21.13 2.39 -3.48
N CYS A 454 22.41 2.55 -3.15
CA CYS A 454 23.36 1.44 -3.02
C CYS A 454 23.97 1.42 -1.63
N THR A 455 24.00 0.26 -1.01
CA THR A 455 24.61 0.02 0.31
C THR A 455 25.90 -0.78 0.15
N TYR A 456 26.94 -0.37 0.86
CA TYR A 456 28.28 -0.95 0.82
C TYR A 456 28.76 -1.45 2.19
N ASP A 457 29.56 -2.51 2.18
CA ASP A 457 30.29 -3.01 3.35
C ASP A 457 31.80 -2.94 3.07
N THR A 458 32.51 -2.10 3.83
CA THR A 458 33.96 -1.89 3.73
C THR A 458 34.69 -2.31 5.01
N LEU A 459 34.10 -3.17 5.86
CA LEU A 459 34.78 -3.74 7.02
C LEU A 459 36.11 -4.38 6.62
N GLY A 460 37.19 -4.01 7.32
CA GLY A 460 38.55 -4.47 7.03
C GLY A 460 39.29 -3.71 5.93
N GLU A 461 38.67 -2.75 5.26
CA GLU A 461 39.38 -1.80 4.39
C GLU A 461 40.08 -0.72 5.22
N ASN A 462 41.32 -0.40 4.86
CA ASN A 462 42.12 0.63 5.54
C ASN A 462 42.08 1.99 4.82
N GLN A 463 41.50 2.03 3.62
CA GLN A 463 41.39 3.23 2.79
C GLN A 463 39.96 3.36 2.24
N ALA A 464 39.56 4.59 1.92
CA ALA A 464 38.28 4.81 1.27
C ALA A 464 38.21 4.12 -0.09
N VAL A 465 37.07 3.52 -0.36
CA VAL A 465 36.73 2.96 -1.67
C VAL A 465 36.08 4.06 -2.49
N LEU A 466 36.71 4.40 -3.60
CA LEU A 466 36.26 5.48 -4.49
C LEU A 466 35.50 4.90 -5.67
N GLY A 467 34.62 5.70 -6.27
CA GLY A 467 33.95 5.32 -7.50
C GLY A 467 34.91 5.20 -8.69
N GLY A 468 34.67 4.22 -9.55
CA GLY A 468 35.51 4.02 -10.73
C GLY A 468 35.30 2.68 -11.41
N GLN A 469 36.16 2.41 -12.41
CA GLN A 469 36.00 1.31 -13.34
C GLN A 469 36.54 -0.02 -12.79
N SER A 470 37.51 0.00 -11.88
CA SER A 470 38.05 -1.23 -11.28
C SER A 470 37.03 -1.89 -10.36
N THR A 471 37.02 -3.22 -10.30
CA THR A 471 36.19 -3.99 -9.35
C THR A 471 36.56 -3.74 -7.88
N ARG A 472 37.74 -3.14 -7.63
CA ARG A 472 38.18 -2.66 -6.30
C ARG A 472 37.69 -1.25 -5.98
N GLN A 473 37.21 -0.52 -6.98
CA GLN A 473 36.46 0.73 -6.86
C GLN A 473 34.97 0.40 -6.80
N GLU A 474 34.10 1.40 -6.66
CA GLU A 474 32.65 1.17 -6.61
C GLU A 474 31.84 1.82 -7.74
N MET A 475 30.63 1.30 -7.91
CA MET A 475 29.60 1.85 -8.79
C MET A 475 28.23 1.77 -8.09
N CYS A 476 27.27 2.57 -8.55
CA CYS A 476 25.87 2.50 -8.12
C CYS A 476 24.94 2.76 -9.31
N LEU A 477 24.55 1.72 -10.03
CA LEU A 477 23.82 1.84 -11.30
C LEU A 477 22.62 0.90 -11.37
N ALA A 478 21.62 1.32 -12.15
CA ALA A 478 20.49 0.52 -12.58
C ALA A 478 20.27 0.71 -14.09
N PHE A 479 20.06 -0.39 -14.82
CA PHE A 479 19.79 -0.38 -16.26
C PHE A 479 18.36 -0.84 -16.50
N ILE A 480 17.47 0.11 -16.76
CA ILE A 480 16.03 -0.09 -16.84
C ILE A 480 15.65 -0.42 -18.28
N SER A 481 15.03 -1.57 -18.53
CA SER A 481 14.45 -1.92 -19.84
C SER A 481 12.97 -1.52 -19.89
N TYR A 482 12.60 -0.73 -20.90
CA TYR A 482 11.28 -0.11 -20.98
C TYR A 482 10.78 0.08 -22.42
N TYR A 483 9.46 0.27 -22.56
CA TYR A 483 8.79 0.57 -23.83
C TYR A 483 7.57 1.52 -23.62
N PRO A 484 7.16 2.32 -24.62
CA PRO A 484 7.86 2.59 -25.87
C PRO A 484 9.23 3.28 -25.64
N ALA A 485 10.17 3.10 -26.56
CA ALA A 485 11.48 3.71 -26.49
C ALA A 485 11.40 5.26 -26.45
N LEU A 486 12.16 5.87 -25.54
CA LEU A 486 12.31 7.32 -25.41
C LEU A 486 13.68 7.76 -25.98
N PRO A 487 13.84 9.02 -26.40
CA PRO A 487 15.11 9.57 -26.84
C PRO A 487 15.97 9.94 -25.62
N ILE A 488 16.30 8.94 -24.78
CA ILE A 488 17.19 9.02 -23.61
C ILE A 488 17.94 7.69 -23.45
N SER A 489 19.21 7.77 -23.05
CA SER A 489 20.02 6.60 -22.73
C SER A 489 20.56 6.63 -21.31
N LYS A 490 20.88 7.81 -20.76
CA LYS A 490 21.47 7.95 -19.43
C LYS A 490 20.84 9.11 -18.66
N CYS A 491 20.62 8.87 -17.38
CA CYS A 491 20.23 9.85 -16.38
C CYS A 491 20.97 9.57 -15.07
N VAL A 492 22.18 10.11 -14.94
CA VAL A 492 23.07 9.83 -13.79
C VAL A 492 23.45 11.13 -13.08
N SER A 493 23.78 11.03 -11.78
CA SER A 493 24.21 12.19 -10.99
C SER A 493 25.51 11.97 -10.24
N GLU A 494 26.24 13.04 -9.93
CA GLU A 494 27.32 13.03 -8.93
C GLU A 494 27.16 14.21 -7.96
N PRO A 495 27.67 14.12 -6.72
CA PRO A 495 27.67 15.25 -5.81
C PRO A 495 28.45 16.45 -6.38
N ILE A 496 28.07 17.66 -5.97
CA ILE A 496 28.72 18.89 -6.47
C ILE A 496 30.22 18.87 -6.22
N ARG A 497 31.00 19.02 -7.30
CA ARG A 497 32.47 18.97 -7.28
C ARG A 497 33.12 19.96 -6.32
N ALA A 498 32.55 21.14 -6.15
CA ALA A 498 33.05 22.15 -5.22
C ALA A 498 33.07 21.64 -3.76
N LYS A 499 32.12 20.76 -3.38
CA LYS A 499 32.03 20.15 -2.05
C LYS A 499 32.89 18.89 -1.94
N THR A 500 32.94 18.06 -2.99
CA THR A 500 33.65 16.77 -2.95
C THR A 500 35.14 16.84 -3.28
N ALA A 501 35.58 17.81 -4.10
CA ALA A 501 36.98 17.91 -4.49
C ALA A 501 37.94 18.13 -3.31
N PRO A 502 37.66 19.01 -2.32
CA PRO A 502 38.52 19.16 -1.14
C PRO A 502 38.66 17.86 -0.35
N ILE A 503 37.55 17.14 -0.13
CA ILE A 503 37.53 15.87 0.60
C ILE A 503 38.34 14.81 -0.15
N TYR A 504 38.17 14.70 -1.46
CA TYR A 504 38.98 13.82 -2.31
C TYR A 504 40.48 14.15 -2.22
N GLN A 505 40.86 15.43 -2.21
CA GLN A 505 42.27 15.81 -2.04
C GLN A 505 42.82 15.43 -0.65
N SER A 506 42.02 15.56 0.40
CA SER A 506 42.39 15.11 1.76
C SER A 506 42.56 13.60 1.85
N ILE A 507 41.68 12.83 1.18
CA ILE A 507 41.81 11.37 1.06
C ILE A 507 43.12 11.02 0.34
N LYS A 508 43.40 11.68 -0.80
CA LYS A 508 44.62 11.45 -1.57
C LYS A 508 45.89 11.86 -0.81
N GLY A 509 45.80 12.92 -0.01
CA GLY A 509 46.89 13.42 0.84
C GLY A 509 47.10 12.63 2.13
N GLY A 510 46.21 11.68 2.45
CA GLY A 510 46.27 10.90 3.70
C GLY A 510 46.01 11.75 4.95
N THR A 511 45.37 12.91 4.82
CA THR A 511 45.17 13.88 5.91
C THR A 511 43.81 13.74 6.61
N ILE A 512 42.94 12.86 6.10
CA ILE A 512 41.65 12.59 6.71
C ILE A 512 41.79 11.54 7.82
N ASP A 513 41.32 11.88 9.01
CA ASP A 513 41.12 10.92 10.10
C ASP A 513 39.73 10.29 9.94
N TRP A 514 39.64 8.97 9.88
CA TRP A 514 38.38 8.24 9.66
C TRP A 514 37.60 8.03 10.95
N THR A 515 37.49 9.09 11.76
CA THR A 515 36.62 9.08 12.94
C THR A 515 35.16 8.92 12.53
N ARG A 516 34.33 8.40 13.44
CA ARG A 516 32.89 8.27 13.22
C ARG A 516 32.22 9.60 12.85
N ASN A 517 32.71 10.72 13.39
CA ASN A 517 32.20 12.05 13.08
C ASN A 517 32.47 12.45 11.62
N ASN A 518 33.68 12.22 11.12
CA ASN A 518 34.04 12.52 9.74
C ASN A 518 33.28 11.61 8.76
N GLN A 519 33.03 10.35 9.12
CA GLN A 519 32.18 9.45 8.34
C GLN A 519 30.72 9.96 8.24
N ILE A 520 30.16 10.45 9.35
CA ILE A 520 28.82 11.04 9.38
C ILE A 520 28.76 12.32 8.54
N GLU A 521 29.81 13.14 8.61
CA GLU A 521 29.92 14.36 7.80
C GLU A 521 29.95 14.03 6.31
N ILE A 522 30.73 13.03 5.89
CA ILE A 522 30.76 12.54 4.51
C ILE A 522 29.40 11.99 4.08
N GLN A 523 28.71 11.24 4.95
CA GLN A 523 27.35 10.76 4.65
C GLN A 523 26.39 11.94 4.43
N ARG A 524 26.46 12.98 5.28
CA ARG A 524 25.57 14.15 5.18
C ARG A 524 25.86 15.00 3.96
N GLU A 525 27.13 15.38 3.76
CA GLU A 525 27.54 16.37 2.77
C GLU A 525 27.63 15.80 1.35
N ILE A 526 28.01 14.53 1.22
CA ILE A 526 28.30 13.89 -0.07
C ILE A 526 27.20 12.91 -0.45
N ALA A 527 26.95 11.91 0.39
CA ALA A 527 26.02 10.85 0.02
C ALA A 527 24.56 11.32 0.04
N ASN A 528 24.15 12.07 1.07
CA ASN A 528 22.78 12.55 1.24
C ASN A 528 22.52 13.92 0.59
N SER A 529 23.49 14.47 -0.14
CA SER A 529 23.41 15.83 -0.69
C SER A 529 22.14 16.02 -1.53
N GLU A 530 21.37 17.05 -1.21
CA GLU A 530 20.20 17.46 -1.99
C GLU A 530 20.61 18.15 -3.29
N GLU A 531 21.77 18.80 -3.29
CA GLU A 531 22.35 19.45 -4.46
C GLU A 531 23.29 18.47 -5.20
N VAL A 532 22.92 18.07 -6.42
CA VAL A 532 23.71 17.16 -7.27
C VAL A 532 23.92 17.74 -8.67
N GLN A 533 25.00 17.31 -9.32
CA GLN A 533 25.22 17.55 -10.74
C GLN A 533 24.63 16.39 -11.55
N VAL A 534 23.69 16.70 -12.45
CA VAL A 534 22.93 15.71 -13.22
C VAL A 534 23.39 15.68 -14.67
N TYR A 535 23.42 14.49 -15.26
CA TYR A 535 23.81 14.24 -16.64
C TYR A 535 22.69 13.47 -17.34
N CYS A 536 21.94 14.19 -18.16
CA CYS A 536 20.87 13.68 -19.01
C CYS A 536 21.37 13.63 -20.44
N ASP A 537 21.47 12.41 -20.98
CA ASP A 537 22.08 12.17 -22.29
C ASP A 537 21.27 11.14 -23.09
N ASN A 538 21.09 11.43 -24.37
CA ASN A 538 20.47 10.52 -25.34
C ASN A 538 21.45 10.04 -26.42
N GLY A 539 22.75 10.27 -26.23
CA GLY A 539 23.81 9.98 -27.20
C GLY A 539 23.87 10.97 -28.37
N GLN A 540 22.95 11.95 -28.46
CA GLN A 540 22.87 12.93 -29.53
C GLN A 540 22.96 14.39 -29.04
N ILE A 541 22.39 14.69 -27.88
CA ILE A 541 22.25 16.04 -27.31
C ILE A 541 22.50 15.93 -25.81
N ARG A 542 23.41 16.76 -25.27
CA ARG A 542 23.46 17.00 -23.82
C ARG A 542 22.37 17.99 -23.48
N TYR A 543 21.42 17.53 -22.69
CA TYR A 543 20.42 18.38 -22.07
C TYR A 543 21.12 19.15 -20.94
N LYS A 544 21.49 20.40 -21.18
CA LYS A 544 21.90 21.31 -20.11
C LYS A 544 20.61 21.72 -19.39
N VAL A 545 20.24 20.98 -18.35
CA VAL A 545 19.57 21.62 -17.21
C VAL A 545 20.62 22.59 -16.68
N ASP A 546 20.33 23.90 -16.70
CA ASP A 546 21.29 24.96 -16.37
C ASP A 546 22.16 24.58 -15.17
N ASP A 547 23.43 25.01 -15.13
CA ASP A 547 24.40 24.80 -14.03
C ASP A 547 23.91 25.35 -12.65
N THR A 548 22.62 25.69 -12.55
CA THR A 548 21.83 25.97 -11.36
C THR A 548 21.54 24.71 -10.56
N LYS A 549 21.94 24.77 -9.28
CA LYS A 549 21.64 23.83 -8.20
C LYS A 549 20.23 23.24 -8.32
N ILE A 550 20.13 21.95 -8.62
CA ILE A 550 18.87 21.20 -8.46
C ILE A 550 18.85 20.74 -7.00
N THR A 551 18.03 21.39 -6.18
CA THR A 551 17.77 20.97 -4.80
C THR A 551 16.65 19.93 -4.83
N VAL A 552 16.99 18.67 -4.59
CA VAL A 552 15.99 17.60 -4.45
C VAL A 552 15.46 17.63 -3.02
N SER A 553 14.17 17.94 -2.82
CA SER A 553 13.51 17.91 -1.51
C SER A 553 13.58 16.50 -0.90
N ASN A 554 14.40 16.30 0.15
CA ASN A 554 14.38 15.05 0.93
C ASN A 554 13.33 15.13 2.05
N ASN A 555 12.07 15.41 1.70
CA ASN A 555 10.96 15.12 2.62
C ASN A 555 10.71 13.60 2.62
N TYR A 556 11.64 12.88 3.26
CA TYR A 556 11.62 11.43 3.39
C TYR A 556 10.47 11.00 4.31
N VAL A 557 9.35 10.63 3.70
CA VAL A 557 8.36 9.77 4.34
C VAL A 557 8.68 8.35 3.89
N PRO A 558 9.30 7.50 4.73
CA PRO A 558 9.62 6.13 4.35
C PRO A 558 8.33 5.43 3.91
N TYR A 559 8.37 4.79 2.75
CA TYR A 559 7.40 3.76 2.44
C TYR A 559 7.60 2.60 3.42
N THR A 560 6.81 2.57 4.49
CA THR A 560 6.70 1.40 5.36
C THR A 560 5.84 0.38 4.66
N LYS A 561 6.51 -0.53 3.94
CA LYS A 561 5.89 -1.81 3.59
C LYS A 561 5.43 -2.45 4.90
N PRO A 562 4.21 -2.98 5.01
CA PRO A 562 3.81 -3.73 6.19
C PRO A 562 4.80 -4.90 6.34
N ASN A 563 5.62 -4.87 7.39
CA ASN A 563 6.42 -6.04 7.75
C ASN A 563 5.43 -7.16 8.09
N LEU A 564 5.38 -8.21 7.27
CA LEU A 564 4.51 -9.38 7.48
C LEU A 564 4.95 -10.23 8.71
N CYS A 565 5.94 -9.77 9.49
CA CYS A 565 6.43 -10.39 10.73
C CYS A 565 6.48 -9.46 11.94
N ASP A 566 6.22 -8.17 11.78
CA ASP A 566 6.08 -7.27 12.92
C ASP A 566 4.59 -7.14 13.27
N GLY A 567 4.10 -8.17 13.96
CA GLY A 567 2.86 -8.09 14.70
C GLY A 567 1.62 -8.56 13.93
N PHE A 568 0.88 -9.43 14.61
CA PHE A 568 -0.42 -10.02 14.25
C PHE A 568 -0.41 -11.25 13.35
N PRO A 569 -1.03 -12.37 13.79
CA PRO A 569 -1.39 -13.48 12.92
C PRO A 569 -2.17 -13.00 11.68
N MET A 570 -1.95 -13.58 10.52
CA MET A 570 -2.84 -13.31 9.38
C MET A 570 -4.24 -13.84 9.69
N PRO A 571 -5.31 -13.09 9.32
CA PRO A 571 -6.67 -13.53 9.57
C PRO A 571 -6.95 -14.84 8.83
N SER A 572 -7.83 -15.68 9.38
CA SER A 572 -8.12 -17.01 8.79
C SER A 572 -8.73 -16.97 7.39
N GLU A 573 -9.29 -15.83 7.02
CA GLU A 573 -9.89 -15.57 5.72
C GLU A 573 -9.85 -14.06 5.43
N LYS A 574 -10.33 -13.67 4.25
CA LYS A 574 -10.49 -12.26 3.94
C LYS A 574 -11.68 -11.68 4.71
N TYR A 575 -11.41 -10.66 5.51
CA TYR A 575 -12.43 -9.81 6.12
C TYR A 575 -12.46 -8.45 5.40
N PRO A 576 -13.63 -7.86 5.15
CA PRO A 576 -13.78 -6.52 4.59
C PRO A 576 -13.49 -5.40 5.60
N PHE A 577 -13.39 -5.72 6.90
CA PHE A 577 -13.14 -4.76 7.95
C PHE A 577 -12.16 -5.31 9.00
N SER A 578 -11.33 -4.42 9.54
CA SER A 578 -10.49 -4.70 10.69
C SER A 578 -10.22 -3.44 11.51
N GLU A 579 -9.97 -3.62 12.80
CA GLU A 579 -9.57 -2.53 13.69
C GLU A 579 -8.57 -2.97 14.75
N ILE A 580 -7.66 -2.05 15.10
CA ILE A 580 -6.68 -2.25 16.17
C ILE A 580 -7.31 -1.75 17.48
N LEU A 581 -7.50 -2.67 18.42
CA LEU A 581 -8.11 -2.38 19.72
C LEU A 581 -7.07 -1.96 20.77
N LYS A 582 -5.85 -2.53 20.70
CA LYS A 582 -4.72 -2.20 21.56
C LYS A 582 -3.42 -2.47 20.83
N GLU A 583 -2.68 -1.42 20.46
CA GLU A 583 -1.38 -1.45 19.76
C GLU A 583 -1.33 -2.41 18.53
N PRO A 584 -0.59 -2.11 17.45
CA PRO A 584 -0.61 -2.98 16.27
C PRO A 584 -0.22 -4.45 16.53
N ASN A 585 0.43 -4.76 17.66
CA ASN A 585 0.97 -6.07 18.04
C ASN A 585 0.33 -6.70 19.29
N VAL A 586 -0.74 -6.15 19.88
CA VAL A 586 -1.39 -6.73 21.08
C VAL A 586 -2.83 -7.22 20.86
N TYR A 587 -3.77 -6.40 20.38
CA TYR A 587 -5.18 -6.78 20.21
C TYR A 587 -5.77 -6.15 18.95
N LYS A 588 -6.23 -6.98 18.00
CA LYS A 588 -6.90 -6.57 16.76
C LYS A 588 -8.11 -7.46 16.51
N VAL A 589 -9.11 -6.88 15.88
CA VAL A 589 -10.34 -7.54 15.49
C VAL A 589 -10.54 -7.42 13.98
N TYR A 590 -11.08 -8.47 13.38
CA TYR A 590 -11.55 -8.51 12.01
C TYR A 590 -13.03 -8.86 12.02
N TRP A 591 -13.82 -8.28 11.12
CA TRP A 591 -15.22 -8.66 11.01
C TRP A 591 -15.78 -8.61 9.60
N LYS A 592 -16.84 -9.39 9.38
CA LYS A 592 -17.65 -9.37 8.16
C LYS A 592 -19.12 -9.54 8.53
N VAL A 593 -19.99 -8.93 7.73
CA VAL A 593 -21.44 -9.06 7.88
C VAL A 593 -21.99 -9.72 6.62
N VAL A 594 -22.72 -10.82 6.79
CA VAL A 594 -23.40 -11.53 5.70
C VAL A 594 -24.85 -11.74 6.10
N LYS A 595 -25.77 -11.08 5.39
CA LYS A 595 -27.20 -11.02 5.74
C LYS A 595 -27.39 -10.47 7.16
N GLU A 596 -27.95 -11.26 8.07
CA GLU A 596 -28.25 -10.91 9.46
C GLU A 596 -27.20 -11.48 10.44
N MET A 597 -26.08 -12.01 9.96
CA MET A 597 -25.01 -12.57 10.77
C MET A 597 -23.74 -11.71 10.69
N ILE A 598 -23.12 -11.45 11.84
CA ILE A 598 -21.79 -10.88 11.94
C ILE A 598 -20.81 -11.95 12.42
N THR A 599 -19.68 -12.06 11.75
CA THR A 599 -18.56 -12.94 12.14
C THR A 599 -17.39 -12.08 12.55
N PHE A 600 -16.84 -12.37 13.72
CA PHE A 600 -15.63 -11.75 14.24
C PHE A 600 -14.48 -12.75 14.27
N GLU A 601 -13.28 -12.24 14.07
CA GLU A 601 -12.05 -12.91 14.44
C GLU A 601 -11.20 -11.94 15.25
N ILE A 602 -10.95 -12.29 16.51
CA ILE A 602 -10.05 -11.54 17.37
C ILE A 602 -8.73 -12.28 17.46
N GLN A 603 -7.65 -11.52 17.51
CA GLN A 603 -6.34 -12.08 17.80
C GLN A 603 -5.72 -11.23 18.89
N VAL A 604 -5.21 -11.90 19.92
CA VAL A 604 -4.79 -11.23 21.15
C VAL A 604 -3.50 -11.84 21.64
N LYS A 605 -2.49 -11.01 21.90
CA LYS A 605 -1.19 -11.42 22.43
C LYS A 605 -1.30 -11.84 23.90
N THR A 606 -1.90 -13.00 24.14
CA THR A 606 -2.02 -13.62 25.46
C THR A 606 -2.18 -15.13 25.37
N LYS A 607 -1.78 -15.83 26.43
CA LYS A 607 -2.11 -17.25 26.70
C LYS A 607 -3.23 -17.41 27.75
N GLY A 608 -3.66 -16.32 28.39
CA GLY A 608 -4.75 -16.32 29.36
C GLY A 608 -6.12 -16.14 28.70
N TRP A 609 -7.09 -15.66 29.47
CA TRP A 609 -8.42 -15.36 28.98
C TRP A 609 -8.49 -14.02 28.23
N VAL A 610 -9.45 -13.93 27.31
CA VAL A 610 -9.76 -12.77 26.46
C VAL A 610 -11.23 -12.38 26.65
N GLY A 611 -11.50 -11.11 26.87
CA GLY A 611 -12.82 -10.50 26.85
C GLY A 611 -13.00 -9.63 25.61
N PHE A 612 -14.15 -9.74 24.96
CA PHE A 612 -14.54 -8.91 23.81
C PHE A 612 -16.05 -8.67 23.85
N GLY A 613 -16.54 -7.53 23.39
CA GLY A 613 -17.97 -7.35 23.26
C GLY A 613 -18.37 -5.97 22.81
N ILE A 614 -19.65 -5.67 22.96
CA ILE A 614 -20.26 -4.40 22.58
C ILE A 614 -20.86 -3.72 23.82
N SER A 615 -20.70 -2.41 23.87
CA SER A 615 -21.10 -1.59 25.02
C SER A 615 -21.97 -0.41 24.57
N PRO A 616 -23.01 -0.04 25.34
CA PRO A 616 -23.82 1.13 25.00
C PRO A 616 -23.05 2.44 25.23
N ASN A 617 -22.08 2.45 26.16
CA ASN A 617 -21.39 3.66 26.64
C ASN A 617 -19.86 3.49 26.76
N GLY A 618 -19.30 2.37 26.30
CA GLY A 618 -17.87 2.04 26.39
C GLY A 618 -17.42 1.52 27.77
N ASN A 619 -18.31 1.47 28.76
CA ASN A 619 -18.04 0.90 30.08
C ASN A 619 -18.62 -0.51 30.21
N MET A 620 -18.17 -1.27 31.22
CA MET A 620 -18.65 -2.64 31.44
C MET A 620 -20.16 -2.72 31.67
N LYS A 621 -20.75 -1.88 32.54
CA LYS A 621 -22.18 -1.97 32.88
C LYS A 621 -23.08 -1.79 31.65
N GLY A 622 -23.95 -2.76 31.42
CA GLY A 622 -24.87 -2.85 30.29
C GLY A 622 -24.23 -3.41 29.02
N SER A 623 -23.01 -3.95 29.07
CA SER A 623 -22.34 -4.54 27.90
C SER A 623 -22.71 -6.00 27.69
N ASP A 624 -22.72 -6.39 26.43
CA ASP A 624 -22.93 -7.73 25.89
C ASP A 624 -21.54 -8.23 25.43
N VAL A 625 -21.01 -9.27 26.09
CA VAL A 625 -19.59 -9.65 26.02
C VAL A 625 -19.36 -11.15 25.97
N ILE A 626 -18.36 -11.56 25.21
CA ILE A 626 -17.80 -12.91 25.25
C ILE A 626 -16.58 -12.97 26.17
N MET A 627 -16.45 -14.08 26.87
CA MET A 627 -15.24 -14.50 27.57
C MET A 627 -14.70 -15.76 26.91
N ALA A 628 -13.47 -15.71 26.39
CA ALA A 628 -12.84 -16.80 25.68
C ALA A 628 -11.48 -17.17 26.28
N TRP A 629 -11.18 -18.47 26.36
CA TRP A 629 -9.91 -18.96 26.89
C TRP A 629 -9.59 -20.35 26.36
N MET A 630 -8.37 -20.83 26.62
CA MET A 630 -7.94 -22.18 26.32
C MET A 630 -7.63 -22.92 27.62
N ALA A 631 -8.22 -24.09 27.81
CA ALA A 631 -7.97 -24.99 28.94
C ALA A 631 -7.82 -26.42 28.41
N ASN A 632 -6.82 -27.16 28.90
CA ASN A 632 -6.56 -28.56 28.52
C ASN A 632 -6.50 -28.80 27.00
N GLY A 633 -5.98 -27.83 26.23
CA GLY A 633 -5.87 -27.92 24.77
C GLY A 633 -7.17 -27.68 24.01
N LYS A 634 -8.25 -27.28 24.69
CA LYS A 634 -9.56 -26.98 24.11
C LYS A 634 -9.89 -25.49 24.26
N PHE A 635 -10.47 -24.91 23.22
CA PHE A 635 -10.89 -23.51 23.23
C PHE A 635 -12.35 -23.40 23.69
N HIS A 636 -12.59 -22.45 24.57
CA HIS A 636 -13.88 -22.17 25.17
C HIS A 636 -14.29 -20.72 24.87
N LEU A 637 -15.59 -20.50 24.74
CA LEU A 637 -16.21 -19.19 24.66
C LEU A 637 -17.51 -19.26 25.44
N GLN A 638 -17.74 -18.25 26.27
CA GLN A 638 -19.00 -18.03 26.98
C GLN A 638 -19.57 -16.69 26.59
N ASP A 639 -20.86 -16.69 26.33
CA ASP A 639 -21.67 -15.51 26.16
C ASP A 639 -22.14 -14.99 27.53
N ARG A 640 -21.95 -13.70 27.78
CA ARG A 640 -22.11 -13.06 29.09
C ARG A 640 -22.56 -11.59 28.97
N HIS A 641 -23.30 -11.12 29.96
CA HIS A 641 -23.67 -9.70 30.09
C HIS A 641 -23.12 -9.09 31.37
N ALA A 642 -22.69 -7.83 31.29
CA ALA A 642 -22.08 -7.15 32.42
C ALA A 642 -23.07 -6.20 33.12
N VAL A 643 -23.46 -6.52 34.35
CA VAL A 643 -24.43 -5.71 35.13
C VAL A 643 -23.78 -4.63 36.00
N ALA A 644 -22.48 -4.74 36.25
CA ALA A 644 -21.69 -3.83 37.09
C ALA A 644 -20.21 -3.88 36.68
N LYS A 645 -19.35 -3.15 37.40
CA LYS A 645 -17.88 -3.24 37.26
C LYS A 645 -17.35 -4.46 38.06
N SER A 646 -17.83 -5.63 37.68
CA SER A 646 -17.51 -6.94 38.26
C SER A 646 -17.39 -7.97 37.14
N GLU A 647 -17.09 -9.24 37.49
CA GLU A 647 -17.17 -10.33 36.51
C GLU A 647 -18.54 -10.33 35.80
N PRO A 648 -18.58 -10.38 34.46
CA PRO A 648 -19.84 -10.50 33.70
C PRO A 648 -20.62 -11.77 34.07
N VAL A 649 -21.94 -11.69 34.10
CA VAL A 649 -22.84 -12.80 34.42
C VAL A 649 -23.03 -13.66 33.18
N LEU A 650 -23.11 -14.99 33.33
CA LEU A 650 -23.37 -15.90 32.21
C LEU A 650 -24.79 -15.70 31.66
N ASP A 651 -24.92 -15.62 30.34
CA ASP A 651 -26.20 -15.40 29.67
C ASP A 651 -27.05 -16.66 29.65
N LYS A 652 -28.37 -16.47 29.80
CA LYS A 652 -29.31 -17.59 29.76
C LYS A 652 -29.39 -18.23 28.38
N LYS A 653 -29.17 -17.44 27.33
CA LYS A 653 -29.01 -17.90 25.95
C LYS A 653 -27.57 -17.60 25.51
N GLN A 654 -27.01 -18.48 24.71
CA GLN A 654 -25.65 -18.33 24.20
C GLN A 654 -25.76 -17.99 22.71
N ASP A 655 -25.90 -16.70 22.43
CA ASP A 655 -26.12 -16.14 21.11
C ASP A 655 -24.81 -15.93 20.35
N TRP A 656 -23.71 -15.68 21.07
CA TRP A 656 -22.36 -15.73 20.52
C TRP A 656 -21.86 -17.17 20.41
N LYS A 657 -21.45 -17.57 19.20
CA LYS A 657 -21.05 -18.95 18.91
C LYS A 657 -19.60 -19.02 18.47
N LEU A 658 -18.80 -19.77 19.20
CA LEU A 658 -17.43 -20.11 18.79
C LEU A 658 -17.46 -20.99 17.54
N ILE A 659 -16.77 -20.56 16.50
CA ILE A 659 -16.54 -21.35 15.29
C ILE A 659 -15.27 -22.20 15.49
N TRP A 660 -14.17 -21.56 15.88
CA TRP A 660 -12.92 -22.24 16.29
C TRP A 660 -12.00 -21.28 17.06
N GLY A 661 -11.02 -21.84 17.77
CA GLY A 661 -9.91 -21.10 18.35
C GLY A 661 -8.56 -21.77 18.04
N LYS A 662 -7.47 -21.01 17.98
CA LYS A 662 -6.11 -21.53 17.82
C LYS A 662 -5.10 -20.64 18.54
N THR A 663 -3.98 -21.21 18.95
CA THR A 663 -2.81 -20.46 19.43
C THR A 663 -1.78 -20.32 18.32
N TYR A 664 -1.19 -19.14 18.18
CA TYR A 664 -0.10 -18.84 17.23
C TYR A 664 0.97 -18.02 17.95
N HIS A 665 2.13 -18.63 18.24
CA HIS A 665 3.17 -18.05 19.11
C HIS A 665 2.62 -17.53 20.45
N GLU A 666 2.64 -16.22 20.66
CA GLU A 666 2.12 -15.54 21.86
C GLU A 666 0.65 -15.12 21.71
N PHE A 667 0.01 -15.42 20.58
CA PHE A 667 -1.37 -15.02 20.30
C PHE A 667 -2.37 -16.15 20.53
N SER A 668 -3.50 -15.80 21.14
CA SER A 668 -4.73 -16.57 21.09
C SER A 668 -5.67 -15.95 20.07
N ILE A 669 -6.17 -16.77 19.14
CA ILE A 669 -7.06 -16.36 18.06
C ILE A 669 -8.39 -17.06 18.25
N TYR A 670 -9.48 -16.28 18.23
CA TYR A 670 -10.84 -16.80 18.35
C TYR A 670 -11.67 -16.28 17.21
N LYS A 671 -12.38 -17.19 16.52
CA LYS A 671 -13.38 -16.86 15.51
C LYS A 671 -14.75 -17.26 16.00
N PHE A 672 -15.67 -16.32 15.98
CA PHE A 672 -17.04 -16.50 16.48
C PHE A 672 -18.04 -15.68 15.68
N GLU A 673 -19.32 -16.01 15.80
CA GLU A 673 -20.40 -15.34 15.10
C GLU A 673 -21.61 -15.08 16.00
N ARG A 674 -22.41 -14.09 15.62
CA ARG A 674 -23.64 -13.67 16.30
C ARG A 674 -24.64 -13.09 15.29
N LYS A 675 -25.94 -13.19 15.57
CA LYS A 675 -26.98 -12.49 14.80
C LYS A 675 -26.95 -10.99 15.12
N LEU A 676 -27.21 -10.13 14.14
CA LEU A 676 -27.32 -8.68 14.38
C LEU A 676 -28.43 -8.33 15.39
N LYS A 677 -29.49 -9.15 15.41
CA LYS A 677 -30.58 -9.09 16.37
C LYS A 677 -30.84 -10.48 16.91
N THR A 678 -30.71 -10.66 18.23
CA THR A 678 -30.77 -11.98 18.88
C THR A 678 -32.12 -12.28 19.51
N CYS A 679 -32.93 -11.25 19.77
CA CYS A 679 -34.19 -11.38 20.54
C CYS A 679 -33.95 -11.87 21.98
N ASP A 680 -32.76 -11.63 22.51
CA ASP A 680 -32.47 -11.70 23.94
C ASP A 680 -32.53 -10.31 24.56
N GLU A 681 -33.07 -10.21 25.77
CA GLU A 681 -33.13 -8.96 26.54
C GLU A 681 -31.80 -8.65 27.24
N GLU A 682 -30.92 -9.66 27.38
CA GLU A 682 -29.57 -9.54 27.94
C GLU A 682 -28.55 -8.99 26.91
N ASP A 683 -28.94 -8.95 25.63
CA ASP A 683 -28.11 -8.62 24.46
C ASP A 683 -28.29 -7.20 23.93
N ILE A 684 -27.28 -6.72 23.19
CA ILE A 684 -27.37 -5.45 22.45
C ILE A 684 -27.57 -5.70 20.96
N ASP A 685 -28.67 -5.19 20.40
CA ASP A 685 -28.93 -5.17 18.95
C ASP A 685 -27.84 -4.37 18.21
N ILE A 686 -27.21 -4.98 17.20
CA ILE A 686 -26.27 -4.33 16.28
C ILE A 686 -27.07 -3.67 15.14
N GLY A 687 -27.11 -2.35 15.13
CA GLY A 687 -27.82 -1.54 14.13
C GLY A 687 -26.88 -0.70 13.27
N THR A 688 -27.47 0.17 12.44
CA THR A 688 -26.75 1.26 11.79
C THR A 688 -26.17 2.21 12.84
N GLY A 689 -25.01 2.82 12.56
CA GLY A 689 -24.37 3.79 13.44
C GLY A 689 -23.25 3.21 14.32
N THR A 690 -22.79 4.03 15.26
CA THR A 690 -21.65 3.77 16.14
C THR A 690 -21.92 2.58 17.06
N THR A 691 -21.00 1.63 17.04
CA THR A 691 -20.89 0.54 18.00
C THR A 691 -19.59 0.71 18.78
N ARG A 692 -19.67 0.67 20.12
CA ARG A 692 -18.47 0.70 20.97
C ARG A 692 -18.05 -0.73 21.28
N LEU A 693 -16.90 -1.13 20.74
CA LEU A 693 -16.25 -2.38 21.08
C LEU A 693 -15.55 -2.23 22.42
N ILE A 694 -15.87 -3.08 23.38
CA ILE A 694 -15.15 -3.18 24.66
C ILE A 694 -14.27 -4.44 24.63
N TRP A 695 -13.05 -4.33 25.13
CA TRP A 695 -12.10 -5.43 25.10
C TRP A 695 -11.27 -5.48 26.38
N SER A 696 -10.84 -6.68 26.73
CA SER A 696 -9.93 -6.93 27.85
C SER A 696 -9.18 -8.24 27.66
N TYR A 697 -8.07 -8.43 28.38
CA TYR A 697 -7.38 -9.71 28.41
C TYR A 697 -6.54 -9.86 29.68
N SER A 698 -6.26 -11.10 30.06
CA SER A 698 -5.35 -11.44 31.15
C SER A 698 -4.22 -12.32 30.65
N THR A 699 -3.06 -12.24 31.29
CA THR A 699 -1.93 -13.15 31.07
C THR A 699 -1.97 -14.38 31.96
N ALA A 700 -2.88 -14.42 32.94
CA ALA A 700 -3.05 -15.57 33.82
C ALA A 700 -3.70 -16.74 33.07
N LEU A 701 -3.08 -17.92 33.17
CA LEU A 701 -3.60 -19.16 32.60
C LEU A 701 -4.88 -19.59 33.35
N MET A 702 -5.81 -20.20 32.63
CA MET A 702 -7.10 -20.68 33.15
C MET A 702 -7.18 -22.20 33.03
N GLY A 703 -7.50 -22.87 34.14
CA GLY A 703 -7.94 -24.25 34.20
C GLY A 703 -9.43 -24.41 33.95
N GLU A 704 -9.88 -25.66 33.90
CA GLU A 704 -11.30 -26.00 33.75
C GLU A 704 -12.03 -25.78 35.08
N GLY A 705 -13.01 -24.85 35.11
CA GLY A 705 -13.76 -24.48 36.31
C GLY A 705 -13.16 -23.34 37.15
N ASP A 706 -12.07 -22.73 36.68
CA ASP A 706 -11.46 -21.56 37.34
C ASP A 706 -12.35 -20.31 37.20
N ASN A 707 -12.30 -19.44 38.21
CA ASN A 707 -12.91 -18.11 38.15
C ASN A 707 -12.02 -17.13 37.37
N PHE A 708 -12.62 -16.16 36.68
CA PHE A 708 -11.86 -15.16 35.93
C PHE A 708 -11.12 -14.19 36.87
N VAL A 709 -9.79 -14.27 36.88
CA VAL A 709 -8.95 -13.32 37.62
C VAL A 709 -9.01 -11.94 36.94
N GLY A 710 -9.07 -10.88 37.74
CA GLY A 710 -9.09 -9.49 37.25
C GLY A 710 -7.89 -9.15 36.35
N HIS A 711 -8.11 -8.30 35.35
CA HIS A 711 -7.09 -7.83 34.42
C HIS A 711 -6.43 -6.53 34.91
N ALA A 712 -5.21 -6.24 34.43
CA ALA A 712 -4.55 -4.95 34.67
C ALA A 712 -5.33 -3.79 34.03
N THR A 713 -5.17 -2.57 34.55
CA THR A 713 -5.81 -1.36 33.99
C THR A 713 -5.36 -1.07 32.54
N THR A 714 -4.16 -1.52 32.16
CA THR A 714 -3.57 -1.40 30.82
C THR A 714 -4.08 -2.42 29.81
N ASN A 715 -4.69 -3.52 30.28
CA ASN A 715 -5.11 -4.66 29.44
C ASN A 715 -6.63 -4.65 29.17
N ARG A 716 -7.19 -3.45 29.05
CA ARG A 716 -8.58 -3.22 28.69
C ARG A 716 -8.76 -1.88 27.98
N GLY A 717 -9.85 -1.73 27.24
CA GLY A 717 -10.20 -0.48 26.59
C GLY A 717 -11.52 -0.53 25.85
N THR A 718 -11.82 0.57 25.16
CA THR A 718 -12.99 0.71 24.30
C THR A 718 -12.57 1.37 22.98
N LYS A 719 -13.25 1.02 21.89
CA LYS A 719 -13.04 1.61 20.57
C LYS A 719 -14.38 1.73 19.83
N SER A 720 -14.67 2.92 19.31
CA SER A 720 -15.88 3.19 18.53
C SER A 720 -15.65 2.86 17.05
N VAL A 721 -16.59 2.14 16.44
CA VAL A 721 -16.53 1.69 15.04
C VAL A 721 -17.92 1.70 14.39
N LEU A 722 -17.98 1.66 13.05
CA LEU A 722 -19.21 1.41 12.29
C LEU A 722 -19.24 -0.03 11.78
N LEU A 723 -19.85 -0.97 12.52
CA LEU A 723 -19.83 -2.40 12.18
C LEU A 723 -20.56 -2.73 10.86
N LEU A 724 -21.60 -1.97 10.52
CA LEU A 724 -22.42 -2.17 9.33
C LEU A 724 -22.06 -1.25 8.16
N ASN A 725 -20.93 -0.55 8.23
CA ASN A 725 -20.47 0.28 7.10
C ASN A 725 -20.13 -0.62 5.90
N THR A 726 -20.06 -0.06 4.69
CA THR A 726 -19.66 -0.80 3.49
C THR A 726 -18.35 -0.23 2.94
N LYS A 727 -17.22 -0.94 3.13
CA LYS A 727 -15.93 -0.60 2.49
C LYS A 727 -15.63 -1.64 1.40
N SER A 728 -15.26 -1.18 0.21
CA SER A 728 -14.82 -2.05 -0.90
C SER A 728 -13.30 -2.00 -1.04
N GLU A 729 -12.58 -2.68 -0.15
CA GLU A 729 -11.11 -2.64 -0.10
C GLU A 729 -10.40 -3.01 -1.42
N LYS A 730 -11.00 -3.89 -2.24
CA LYS A 730 -10.34 -4.39 -3.46
C LYS A 730 -10.35 -3.39 -4.63
N SER A 731 -11.14 -2.34 -4.53
CA SER A 731 -11.32 -1.38 -5.62
C SER A 731 -10.63 -0.04 -5.36
N ASP A 732 -10.33 0.28 -4.10
CA ASP A 732 -10.05 1.65 -3.68
C ASP A 732 -8.60 2.10 -3.92
N GLU A 733 -7.61 1.21 -3.78
CA GLU A 733 -6.22 1.53 -4.18
C GLU A 733 -6.04 1.55 -5.70
N MET A 734 -6.78 0.72 -6.43
CA MET A 734 -6.78 0.71 -7.90
C MET A 734 -7.49 1.94 -8.49
N LYS A 735 -8.50 2.47 -7.78
CA LYS A 735 -9.20 3.72 -8.12
C LYS A 735 -8.32 4.97 -8.00
N LEU A 736 -7.33 4.98 -7.09
CA LEU A 736 -6.45 6.14 -6.92
C LEU A 736 -5.36 6.25 -7.98
N ALA A 737 -5.09 5.17 -8.74
CA ALA A 737 -4.04 5.14 -9.77
C ALA A 737 -4.26 6.17 -10.91
N ASP A 738 -5.52 6.58 -11.11
CA ASP A 738 -6.00 7.53 -12.11
C ASP A 738 -6.55 8.82 -11.48
N SER A 739 -6.15 9.14 -10.25
CA SER A 739 -6.55 10.36 -9.54
C SER A 739 -5.35 11.12 -9.00
N GLU A 740 -5.47 12.44 -8.90
CA GLU A 740 -4.45 13.35 -8.41
C GLU A 740 -4.85 13.93 -7.05
N PRO A 741 -3.92 14.07 -6.10
CA PRO A 741 -4.23 14.70 -4.82
C PRO A 741 -4.25 16.23 -4.93
N ILE A 742 -5.21 16.87 -4.25
CA ILE A 742 -5.22 18.30 -3.96
C ILE A 742 -5.29 18.47 -2.44
N ASP A 743 -4.30 19.15 -1.87
CA ASP A 743 -4.17 19.38 -0.44
C ASP A 743 -4.70 20.77 -0.05
N PHE A 744 -5.65 20.80 0.86
CA PHE A 744 -6.12 21.98 1.57
C PHE A 744 -5.47 21.95 2.94
N ARG A 745 -4.31 22.59 3.11
CA ARG A 745 -3.57 22.63 4.38
C ARG A 745 -3.45 24.06 4.86
N ILE A 746 -3.67 24.27 6.15
CA ILE A 746 -3.36 25.56 6.76
C ILE A 746 -1.85 25.81 6.73
N GLY A 747 -1.45 27.07 6.60
CA GLY A 747 -0.09 27.49 6.92
C GLY A 747 0.29 27.21 8.38
N ASN A 748 1.59 27.25 8.71
CA ASN A 748 2.09 27.01 10.07
C ASN A 748 1.40 27.92 11.09
N PHE A 749 0.45 27.37 11.84
CA PHE A 749 -0.41 28.10 12.76
C PHE A 749 -0.02 27.82 14.20
N SER A 750 0.15 28.88 15.00
CA SER A 750 0.28 28.76 16.45
C SER A 750 -1.08 28.99 17.11
N LEU A 751 -1.61 27.97 17.77
CA LEU A 751 -2.88 28.04 18.48
C LEU A 751 -2.75 28.93 19.73
N PRO A 752 -3.61 29.96 19.90
CA PRO A 752 -3.62 30.75 21.14
C PRO A 752 -3.97 29.91 22.36
N SER A 753 -3.24 30.11 23.46
CA SER A 753 -3.44 29.39 24.73
C SER A 753 -4.38 30.11 25.70
N ASP A 754 -4.94 31.26 25.33
CA ASP A 754 -5.88 32.04 26.13
C ASP A 754 -7.34 31.67 25.90
N VAL A 755 -7.61 30.73 24.99
CA VAL A 755 -8.96 30.25 24.67
C VAL A 755 -9.03 28.72 24.67
N SER A 756 -10.15 28.19 25.15
CA SER A 756 -10.43 26.75 25.13
C SER A 756 -10.89 26.24 23.77
N THR A 757 -11.43 27.11 22.92
CA THR A 757 -11.92 26.77 21.58
C THR A 757 -11.46 27.83 20.59
N TYR A 758 -10.91 27.39 19.45
CA TYR A 758 -10.49 28.26 18.36
C TYR A 758 -10.99 27.73 17.01
N TYR A 759 -11.65 28.59 16.24
CA TYR A 759 -12.02 28.31 14.85
C TYR A 759 -11.11 29.12 13.93
N ARG A 760 -10.27 28.43 13.16
CA ARG A 760 -9.38 29.04 12.17
C ARG A 760 -10.00 28.92 10.78
N CYS A 761 -10.15 30.04 10.09
CA CYS A 761 -10.61 30.09 8.71
C CYS A 761 -9.43 30.44 7.79
N GLU A 762 -9.35 29.78 6.64
CA GLU A 762 -8.31 30.04 5.64
C GLU A 762 -8.87 29.83 4.23
N MET A 763 -8.51 30.71 3.29
CA MET A 763 -9.03 30.70 1.92
C MET A 763 -8.13 29.91 0.98
N PHE A 764 -8.76 29.10 0.13
CA PHE A 764 -8.13 28.26 -0.88
C PHE A 764 -8.72 28.55 -2.26
N LYS A 765 -7.90 28.42 -3.29
CA LYS A 765 -8.30 28.49 -4.68
C LYS A 765 -7.97 27.15 -5.32
N LEU A 766 -8.92 26.56 -6.05
CA LEU A 766 -8.61 25.39 -6.86
C LEU A 766 -7.66 25.76 -8.01
N PRO A 767 -6.82 24.82 -8.46
CA PRO A 767 -6.09 24.98 -9.72
C PRO A 767 -7.04 25.33 -10.87
N ASP A 768 -6.53 26.02 -11.89
CA ASP A 768 -7.33 26.34 -13.07
C ASP A 768 -7.63 25.05 -13.87
N LEU A 769 -8.81 24.47 -13.63
CA LEU A 769 -9.28 23.26 -14.31
C LEU A 769 -9.92 23.63 -15.65
N THR A 770 -9.38 23.07 -16.74
CA THR A 770 -9.89 23.32 -18.11
C THR A 770 -11.15 22.50 -18.44
N LYS A 771 -11.49 21.52 -17.60
CA LYS A 771 -12.65 20.63 -17.74
C LYS A 771 -13.15 20.19 -16.36
N LYS A 772 -14.36 19.62 -16.33
CA LYS A 772 -14.95 19.04 -15.13
C LYS A 772 -14.14 17.85 -14.61
N HIS A 773 -13.93 17.82 -13.30
CA HIS A 773 -13.35 16.71 -12.57
C HIS A 773 -14.28 16.28 -11.44
N HIS A 774 -14.06 15.07 -10.90
CA HIS A 774 -14.71 14.57 -9.70
C HIS A 774 -13.70 14.30 -8.61
N ILE A 775 -13.99 14.76 -7.40
CA ILE A 775 -13.34 14.24 -6.19
C ILE A 775 -13.98 12.88 -5.88
N ILE A 776 -13.14 11.86 -5.74
CA ILE A 776 -13.53 10.45 -5.56
C ILE A 776 -13.15 9.87 -4.19
N ALA A 777 -12.27 10.56 -3.46
CA ALA A 777 -11.93 10.26 -2.08
C ALA A 777 -11.48 11.52 -1.34
N ALA A 778 -11.61 11.50 -0.02
CA ALA A 778 -11.13 12.54 0.87
C ALA A 778 -10.47 11.92 2.11
N GLU A 779 -9.41 12.53 2.61
CA GLU A 779 -8.76 12.09 3.85
C GLU A 779 -8.19 13.26 4.66
N PRO A 780 -8.19 13.14 6.01
CA PRO A 780 -7.56 14.14 6.85
C PRO A 780 -6.03 14.06 6.75
N ILE A 781 -5.41 15.22 6.79
CA ILE A 781 -3.97 15.40 6.97
C ILE A 781 -3.81 15.95 8.37
N ILE A 782 -3.33 15.14 9.32
CA ILE A 782 -3.26 15.52 10.73
C ILE A 782 -1.81 15.67 11.15
N ASP A 783 -1.49 16.80 11.78
CA ASP A 783 -0.21 17.02 12.44
C ASP A 783 -0.10 16.11 13.68
N THR A 784 0.93 15.26 13.71
CA THR A 784 1.07 14.23 14.75
C THR A 784 1.52 14.76 16.11
N ARG A 785 1.88 16.05 16.21
CA ARG A 785 2.36 16.64 17.47
C ARG A 785 1.24 16.81 18.49
N HIS A 786 0.04 17.21 18.04
CA HIS A 786 -1.11 17.48 18.90
C HIS A 786 -2.45 16.99 18.30
N PRO A 787 -2.55 15.73 17.84
CA PRO A 787 -3.71 15.24 17.09
C PRO A 787 -5.01 15.25 17.92
N SER A 788 -4.92 15.29 19.25
CA SER A 788 -6.08 15.35 20.15
C SER A 788 -6.75 16.72 20.21
N LEU A 789 -6.11 17.78 19.71
CA LEU A 789 -6.67 19.14 19.74
C LEU A 789 -7.53 19.45 18.50
N LEU A 790 -7.37 18.68 17.41
CA LEU A 790 -8.11 18.87 16.17
C LEU A 790 -9.46 18.15 16.28
N HIS A 791 -10.56 18.91 16.26
CA HIS A 791 -11.91 18.34 16.44
C HIS A 791 -12.64 18.13 15.11
N HIS A 792 -12.69 19.13 14.23
CA HIS A 792 -13.28 18.99 12.90
C HIS A 792 -12.72 19.98 11.88
N ILE A 793 -12.87 19.64 10.59
CA ILE A 793 -12.49 20.47 9.44
C ILE A 793 -13.67 20.54 8.48
N PHE A 794 -14.08 21.76 8.14
CA PHE A 794 -15.09 22.03 7.13
C PHE A 794 -14.46 22.70 5.91
N ILE A 795 -14.91 22.28 4.73
CA ILE A 795 -14.63 22.96 3.48
C ILE A 795 -15.94 23.54 2.99
N TYR A 796 -15.98 24.86 2.83
CA TYR A 796 -17.10 25.59 2.26
C TYR A 796 -16.73 26.14 0.89
N GLY A 797 -17.58 25.95 -0.12
CA GLY A 797 -17.46 26.58 -1.43
C GLY A 797 -18.02 28.00 -1.41
N CYS A 798 -17.39 28.90 -2.18
CA CYS A 798 -17.92 30.21 -2.52
C CYS A 798 -18.81 30.14 -3.78
N GLY A 799 -19.72 31.10 -3.96
CA GLY A 799 -20.52 31.17 -5.19
C GLY A 799 -19.64 31.31 -6.44
N HIS A 800 -20.01 30.66 -7.56
CA HIS A 800 -19.20 30.65 -8.80
C HIS A 800 -18.93 32.04 -9.41
N ASP A 801 -19.86 32.99 -9.26
CA ASP A 801 -19.71 34.39 -9.71
C ASP A 801 -18.93 35.27 -8.72
N HIS A 802 -18.57 34.74 -7.54
CA HIS A 802 -17.95 35.53 -6.48
C HIS A 802 -16.43 35.43 -6.61
N GLU A 803 -15.82 36.50 -7.09
CA GLU A 803 -14.36 36.61 -7.18
C GLU A 803 -13.79 37.05 -5.83
N ILE A 804 -13.05 36.13 -5.21
CA ILE A 804 -12.14 36.46 -4.11
C ILE A 804 -10.82 36.89 -4.74
N LYS A 805 -10.27 38.03 -4.31
CA LYS A 805 -8.96 38.43 -4.80
C LYS A 805 -7.91 37.42 -4.36
N ASP A 806 -7.03 37.03 -5.28
CA ASP A 806 -5.99 36.02 -5.04
C ASP A 806 -5.04 36.40 -3.87
N GLU A 807 -4.93 37.69 -3.53
CA GLU A 807 -4.16 38.16 -2.38
C GLU A 807 -4.62 37.60 -1.02
N HIS A 808 -5.86 37.12 -0.91
CA HIS A 808 -6.42 36.55 0.32
C HIS A 808 -6.26 35.04 0.42
N VAL A 809 -5.84 34.37 -0.65
CA VAL A 809 -5.59 32.93 -0.66
C VAL A 809 -4.38 32.63 0.25
N GLY A 810 -4.52 31.65 1.13
CA GLY A 810 -3.51 31.28 2.13
C GLY A 810 -3.43 32.20 3.35
N GLN A 811 -4.29 33.22 3.47
CA GLN A 811 -4.38 34.04 4.68
C GLN A 811 -5.34 33.40 5.69
N GLY A 812 -4.82 33.04 6.86
CA GLY A 812 -5.59 32.50 7.96
C GLY A 812 -6.06 33.57 8.96
N TYR A 813 -7.25 33.40 9.51
CA TYR A 813 -7.86 34.31 10.49
C TYR A 813 -8.78 33.56 11.46
N ARG A 814 -9.19 34.22 12.54
CA ARG A 814 -10.22 33.68 13.42
C ARG A 814 -11.58 33.74 12.73
N CYS A 815 -12.26 32.61 12.60
CA CYS A 815 -13.60 32.60 11.98
C CYS A 815 -14.55 33.54 12.74
N GLY A 816 -15.28 34.37 12.00
CA GLY A 816 -16.24 35.33 12.56
C GLY A 816 -15.63 36.54 13.27
N SER A 817 -14.31 36.77 13.17
CA SER A 817 -13.68 38.02 13.62
C SER A 817 -13.70 39.10 12.54
N ASP A 818 -13.73 40.36 12.96
CA ASP A 818 -13.53 41.54 12.08
C ASP A 818 -12.02 41.80 11.80
N GLU A 819 -11.12 40.88 12.18
CA GLU A 819 -9.66 41.04 12.09
C GLU A 819 -9.17 41.21 10.65
N ILE A 820 -9.95 40.73 9.68
CA ILE A 820 -9.77 41.07 8.27
C ILE A 820 -10.84 42.10 7.91
N ASN A 821 -10.42 43.20 7.27
CA ASN A 821 -11.25 44.29 6.74
C ASN A 821 -12.14 43.86 5.55
N MET A 822 -12.67 42.64 5.59
CA MET A 822 -13.37 41.93 4.52
C MET A 822 -14.45 40.94 4.99
N ALA A 823 -14.95 41.07 6.23
CA ALA A 823 -16.00 40.20 6.77
C ALA A 823 -17.16 39.94 5.75
N GLY A 824 -17.58 40.96 5.01
CA GLY A 824 -18.63 40.83 3.99
C GLY A 824 -18.28 40.06 2.70
N GLN A 825 -17.00 39.85 2.36
CA GLN A 825 -16.60 39.04 1.21
C GLN A 825 -16.58 37.54 1.53
N PHE A 826 -16.35 37.17 2.80
CA PHE A 826 -16.28 35.79 3.25
C PHE A 826 -17.65 35.19 3.61
N ASP A 827 -18.64 36.04 3.90
CA ASP A 827 -20.04 35.65 4.16
C ASP A 827 -20.71 34.92 2.98
N GLN A 828 -20.12 34.96 1.78
CA GLN A 828 -20.64 34.27 0.60
C GLN A 828 -20.06 32.85 0.41
N CYS A 829 -19.12 32.45 1.26
CA CYS A 829 -18.47 31.13 1.24
C CYS A 829 -19.08 30.20 2.29
N ASN A 830 -20.36 29.87 2.11
CA ASN A 830 -21.16 29.10 3.07
C ASN A 830 -21.85 27.87 2.43
N ILE A 831 -21.38 27.44 1.25
CA ILE A 831 -21.85 26.20 0.61
C ILE A 831 -21.08 25.03 1.22
N VAL A 832 -21.72 24.18 2.00
CA VAL A 832 -21.09 22.98 2.57
C VAL A 832 -20.60 22.08 1.43
N PHE A 833 -19.28 21.99 1.28
CA PHE A 833 -18.64 21.21 0.21
C PHE A 833 -18.19 19.85 0.74
N PHE A 834 -17.51 19.85 1.89
CA PHE A 834 -17.09 18.64 2.59
C PHE A 834 -16.91 18.92 4.08
N ALA A 835 -17.04 17.89 4.89
CA ALA A 835 -16.85 17.96 6.34
C ALA A 835 -16.10 16.72 6.82
N TRP A 836 -15.16 16.90 7.74
CA TRP A 836 -14.48 15.84 8.46
C TRP A 836 -14.55 16.14 9.96
N ALA A 837 -14.67 15.12 10.79
CA ALA A 837 -14.63 15.26 12.24
C ALA A 837 -13.81 14.13 12.87
N VAL A 838 -13.46 14.30 14.15
CA VAL A 838 -12.64 13.37 14.94
C VAL A 838 -13.11 11.92 14.81
N GLY A 839 -12.16 11.01 14.62
CA GLY A 839 -12.42 9.59 14.38
C GLY A 839 -12.67 9.21 12.91
N GLY A 840 -12.89 10.19 12.02
CA GLY A 840 -13.02 9.95 10.58
C GLY A 840 -11.70 9.57 9.91
N SER A 841 -11.72 8.54 9.07
CA SER A 841 -10.56 8.05 8.31
C SER A 841 -10.61 8.51 6.84
N ARG A 842 -9.73 7.96 5.98
CA ARG A 842 -9.88 8.12 4.52
C ARG A 842 -11.22 7.53 4.09
N PHE A 843 -12.00 8.33 3.37
CA PHE A 843 -13.30 7.94 2.84
C PHE A 843 -13.30 7.95 1.31
N PHE A 844 -13.86 6.91 0.70
CA PHE A 844 -14.06 6.78 -0.75
C PHE A 844 -15.54 6.98 -1.10
N PHE A 845 -15.84 7.85 -2.06
CA PHE A 845 -17.20 7.95 -2.59
C PHE A 845 -17.54 6.70 -3.44
N PRO A 846 -18.82 6.27 -3.50
CA PRO A 846 -19.25 5.15 -4.35
C PRO A 846 -18.85 5.30 -5.83
N ASP A 847 -18.65 4.19 -6.53
CA ASP A 847 -18.04 4.16 -7.88
C ASP A 847 -18.78 4.95 -8.96
N ASP A 848 -20.07 5.15 -8.78
CA ASP A 848 -20.93 5.88 -9.68
C ASP A 848 -21.19 7.32 -9.24
N VAL A 849 -20.53 7.80 -8.18
CA VAL A 849 -20.78 9.11 -7.55
C VAL A 849 -19.48 9.86 -7.26
N GLY A 850 -19.39 11.14 -7.65
CA GLY A 850 -18.24 12.01 -7.34
C GLY A 850 -18.65 13.45 -7.03
N LEU A 851 -17.82 14.16 -6.27
CA LEU A 851 -18.06 15.55 -5.90
C LEU A 851 -17.48 16.47 -7.01
N PRO A 852 -18.33 17.24 -7.73
CA PRO A 852 -17.90 17.94 -8.95
C PRO A 852 -17.09 19.19 -8.66
N ILE A 853 -16.07 19.43 -9.50
CA ILE A 853 -15.26 20.65 -9.54
C ILE A 853 -14.89 21.01 -10.99
N GLY A 854 -14.55 22.27 -11.23
CA GLY A 854 -14.01 22.74 -12.52
C GLY A 854 -15.04 23.02 -13.63
N SER A 855 -16.34 22.82 -13.37
CA SER A 855 -17.40 23.26 -14.29
C SER A 855 -17.73 24.75 -14.10
N SER A 856 -18.36 25.40 -15.08
CA SER A 856 -18.70 26.83 -15.03
C SER A 856 -19.59 27.25 -13.85
N GLY A 857 -20.32 26.30 -13.25
CA GLY A 857 -21.17 26.53 -12.08
C GLY A 857 -20.57 26.08 -10.74
N ASP A 858 -19.35 25.52 -10.74
CA ASP A 858 -18.70 25.01 -9.54
C ASP A 858 -17.91 26.13 -8.83
N SER A 859 -17.72 25.98 -7.52
CA SER A 859 -16.93 26.91 -6.71
C SER A 859 -15.46 26.90 -7.15
N LYS A 860 -14.88 28.09 -7.38
CA LYS A 860 -13.43 28.26 -7.62
C LYS A 860 -12.64 28.48 -6.33
N TYR A 861 -13.25 29.20 -5.40
CA TYR A 861 -12.71 29.53 -4.10
C TYR A 861 -13.42 28.77 -3.01
N PHE A 862 -12.68 28.44 -1.97
CA PHE A 862 -13.13 27.64 -0.85
C PHE A 862 -12.61 28.23 0.45
N ARG A 863 -13.43 28.20 1.50
CA ARG A 863 -13.04 28.52 2.86
C ARG A 863 -12.88 27.21 3.62
N MET A 864 -11.67 26.93 4.11
CA MET A 864 -11.45 25.88 5.09
C MET A 864 -11.65 26.45 6.49
N GLU A 865 -12.39 25.75 7.33
CA GLU A 865 -12.64 26.08 8.72
C GLU A 865 -12.16 24.92 9.59
N VAL A 866 -11.18 25.18 10.44
CA VAL A 866 -10.57 24.20 11.35
C VAL A 866 -10.96 24.53 12.77
N HIS A 867 -11.58 23.59 13.46
CA HIS A 867 -11.94 23.73 14.87
C HIS A 867 -10.94 23.02 15.76
N TYR A 868 -10.29 23.79 16.64
CA TYR A 868 -9.43 23.32 17.71
C TYR A 868 -10.16 23.34 19.05
N ASP A 869 -10.09 22.22 19.76
CA ASP A 869 -10.55 22.05 21.14
C ASP A 869 -9.32 21.96 22.05
N ASN A 870 -9.02 23.04 22.79
CA ASN A 870 -7.89 23.17 23.71
C ASN A 870 -8.34 23.45 25.16
N PRO A 871 -9.16 22.58 25.77
CA PRO A 871 -9.72 22.82 27.10
C PRO A 871 -8.67 22.89 28.22
N SER A 872 -7.46 22.39 27.97
CA SER A 872 -6.33 22.44 28.90
C SER A 872 -5.41 23.65 28.69
N PHE A 873 -5.76 24.56 27.78
CA PHE A 873 -4.99 25.79 27.50
C PHE A 873 -3.51 25.50 27.21
N GLN A 874 -3.24 24.46 26.41
CA GLN A 874 -1.89 24.06 26.04
C GLN A 874 -1.17 25.20 25.31
N GLU A 875 0.07 25.48 25.71
CA GLU A 875 0.93 26.49 25.12
C GLU A 875 1.83 25.90 24.01
N ASN A 876 2.34 26.77 23.12
CA ASN A 876 3.27 26.42 22.05
C ASN A 876 2.77 25.33 21.08
N VAL A 877 1.46 25.17 20.98
CA VAL A 877 0.82 24.27 20.01
C VAL A 877 0.94 24.88 18.63
N THR A 878 1.57 24.15 17.71
CA THR A 878 1.61 24.50 16.29
C THR A 878 0.94 23.41 15.46
N ASP A 879 0.26 23.82 14.38
CA ASP A 879 -0.50 22.92 13.53
C ASP A 879 -0.36 23.27 12.05
N THR A 880 -0.38 22.22 11.21
CA THR A 880 -0.36 22.28 9.74
C THR A 880 -1.39 21.34 9.12
N SER A 881 -2.45 21.02 9.88
CA SER A 881 -3.46 20.04 9.49
C SER A 881 -4.37 20.54 8.36
N GLY A 882 -5.12 19.63 7.75
CA GLY A 882 -5.92 19.90 6.58
C GLY A 882 -6.68 18.70 6.02
N ILE A 883 -7.15 18.82 4.79
CA ILE A 883 -7.85 17.76 4.04
C ILE A 883 -7.17 17.56 2.69
N ARG A 884 -6.98 16.30 2.30
CA ARG A 884 -6.59 15.90 0.94
C ARG A 884 -7.81 15.40 0.19
N PHE A 885 -8.04 15.95 -0.99
CA PHE A 885 -9.01 15.44 -1.96
C PHE A 885 -8.29 14.69 -3.08
N TRP A 886 -8.88 13.61 -3.57
CA TRP A 886 -8.39 12.87 -4.72
C TRP A 886 -9.29 13.15 -5.92
N ILE A 887 -8.79 13.86 -6.92
CA ILE A 887 -9.54 14.30 -8.10
C ILE A 887 -9.26 13.42 -9.32
N THR A 888 -10.25 13.21 -10.18
CA THR A 888 -10.08 12.50 -11.45
C THR A 888 -10.86 13.20 -12.55
N ASP A 889 -10.33 13.19 -13.77
CA ASP A 889 -11.02 13.66 -14.97
C ASP A 889 -11.99 12.62 -15.56
N LYS A 890 -11.91 11.37 -15.08
CA LYS A 890 -12.85 10.29 -15.37
C LYS A 890 -14.12 10.49 -14.54
N VAL A 891 -14.91 11.49 -14.93
CA VAL A 891 -16.15 11.86 -14.25
C VAL A 891 -17.08 10.65 -14.12
N ARG A 892 -17.55 10.42 -12.89
CA ARG A 892 -18.50 9.36 -12.56
C ARG A 892 -19.90 9.76 -13.03
N LYS A 893 -20.80 8.78 -13.03
CA LYS A 893 -22.17 8.93 -13.56
C LYS A 893 -22.96 10.04 -12.85
N ASN A 894 -22.81 10.18 -11.54
CA ASN A 894 -23.60 11.08 -10.72
C ASN A 894 -22.73 12.12 -10.01
N ASP A 895 -23.15 13.38 -10.09
CA ASP A 895 -22.62 14.46 -9.24
C ASP A 895 -23.27 14.38 -7.86
N LEU A 896 -22.46 14.41 -6.79
CA LEU A 896 -22.97 14.52 -5.43
C LEU A 896 -22.97 15.96 -4.92
N ARG A 897 -23.83 16.21 -3.94
CA ARG A 897 -23.79 17.41 -3.11
C ARG A 897 -24.11 17.06 -1.66
N ILE A 898 -23.66 17.90 -0.74
CA ILE A 898 -23.92 17.75 0.70
C ILE A 898 -24.83 18.89 1.14
N MET A 899 -25.87 18.56 1.93
CA MET A 899 -26.71 19.53 2.60
C MET A 899 -26.67 19.33 4.12
N GLU A 900 -26.67 20.44 4.85
CA GLU A 900 -26.77 20.51 6.31
C GLU A 900 -28.24 20.64 6.71
N VAL A 901 -28.70 19.76 7.59
CA VAL A 901 -30.06 19.70 8.11
C VAL A 901 -30.02 19.66 9.62
N GLY A 902 -30.78 20.50 10.31
CA GLY A 902 -30.79 20.44 11.77
C GLY A 902 -31.40 21.61 12.49
N HIS A 903 -30.98 21.77 13.75
CA HIS A 903 -31.33 22.92 14.57
C HIS A 903 -30.36 24.04 14.26
N ASP A 904 -30.86 25.28 14.16
CA ASP A 904 -29.98 26.42 13.92
C ASP A 904 -29.00 26.60 15.10
N VAL A 905 -27.72 26.82 14.82
CA VAL A 905 -26.67 26.89 15.86
C VAL A 905 -26.72 28.26 16.54
N THR A 906 -27.67 28.41 17.45
CA THR A 906 -27.90 29.66 18.19
C THR A 906 -28.21 29.38 19.66
N PRO A 907 -28.06 30.38 20.55
CA PRO A 907 -28.46 30.26 21.95
C PRO A 907 -29.97 30.03 22.18
N LYS A 908 -30.78 29.91 21.11
CA LYS A 908 -32.18 29.46 21.20
C LYS A 908 -32.32 27.97 21.47
N GLN A 909 -31.29 27.17 21.19
CA GLN A 909 -31.20 25.80 21.69
C GLN A 909 -30.80 25.87 23.17
N ILE A 910 -31.61 25.29 24.05
CA ILE A 910 -31.40 25.35 25.50
C ILE A 910 -31.62 23.94 26.07
N ILE A 911 -30.57 23.39 26.68
CA ILE A 911 -30.58 22.11 27.37
C ILE A 911 -30.49 22.40 28.87
N PRO A 912 -31.53 22.08 29.66
CA PRO A 912 -31.51 22.33 31.10
C PRO A 912 -30.48 21.43 31.80
N PRO A 913 -29.92 21.85 32.94
CA PRO A 913 -29.06 21.01 33.76
C PRO A 913 -29.85 19.82 34.35
N ARG A 914 -29.12 18.82 34.85
CA ARG A 914 -29.67 17.65 35.56
C ARG A 914 -30.68 16.84 34.73
N SER A 915 -30.47 16.71 33.41
CA SER A 915 -31.39 16.00 32.51
C SER A 915 -30.68 14.89 31.72
N SER A 916 -31.07 13.63 31.90
CA SER A 916 -30.40 12.48 31.27
C SER A 916 -30.86 12.15 29.85
N ASN A 917 -31.96 12.75 29.39
CA ASN A 917 -32.62 12.40 28.11
C ASN A 917 -33.34 13.62 27.50
N PHE A 918 -32.68 14.79 27.49
CA PHE A 918 -33.31 15.98 26.93
C PHE A 918 -33.28 15.96 25.40
N LEU A 919 -34.43 16.14 24.76
CA LEU A 919 -34.55 16.03 23.30
C LEU A 919 -34.66 17.40 22.62
N THR A 920 -33.85 17.63 21.61
CA THR A 920 -33.99 18.75 20.66
C THR A 920 -34.25 18.20 19.26
N VAL A 921 -35.10 18.89 18.49
CA VAL A 921 -35.29 18.60 17.07
C VAL A 921 -35.00 19.81 16.22
N GLY A 922 -34.43 19.56 15.05
CA GLY A 922 -34.33 20.53 13.97
C GLY A 922 -34.72 19.88 12.64
N SER A 923 -35.27 20.65 11.71
CA SER A 923 -35.90 20.11 10.51
C SER A 923 -35.42 20.82 9.24
N CYS A 924 -35.42 20.08 8.13
CA CYS A 924 -35.56 20.65 6.80
C CYS A 924 -37.00 20.43 6.33
N PRO A 925 -37.86 21.46 6.40
CA PRO A 925 -39.28 21.32 6.16
C PRO A 925 -39.63 21.30 4.66
N GLU A 926 -40.85 20.88 4.36
CA GLU A 926 -41.35 20.65 3.00
C GLU A 926 -41.26 21.92 2.14
N GLN A 927 -41.48 23.11 2.72
CA GLN A 927 -41.41 24.39 2.00
C GLN A 927 -40.00 24.65 1.46
N CYS A 928 -38.96 24.30 2.22
CA CYS A 928 -37.58 24.49 1.78
C CYS A 928 -37.17 23.48 0.73
N LEU A 929 -37.55 22.21 0.91
CA LEU A 929 -37.28 21.18 -0.09
C LEU A 929 -38.02 21.50 -1.39
N SER A 930 -39.31 21.86 -1.36
CA SER A 930 -40.05 22.23 -2.56
C SER A 930 -39.35 23.33 -3.36
N LYS A 931 -38.90 24.41 -2.69
CA LYS A 931 -38.17 25.49 -3.36
C LYS A 931 -36.81 25.07 -3.91
N ALA A 932 -36.06 24.26 -3.17
CA ALA A 932 -34.79 23.75 -3.65
C ALA A 932 -34.95 22.83 -4.89
N PHE A 933 -35.96 21.96 -4.89
CA PHE A 933 -36.29 21.08 -6.01
C PHE A 933 -36.80 21.86 -7.23
N GLU A 934 -37.70 22.85 -7.03
CA GLU A 934 -38.15 23.80 -8.06
C GLU A 934 -36.94 24.51 -8.70
N ALA A 935 -36.06 25.09 -7.88
CA ALA A 935 -34.85 25.78 -8.35
C ALA A 935 -33.86 24.86 -9.08
N SER A 936 -33.93 23.56 -8.84
CA SER A 936 -33.06 22.56 -9.48
C SER A 936 -33.70 21.90 -10.71
N GLY A 937 -35.00 22.11 -10.96
CA GLY A 937 -35.75 21.39 -11.99
C GLY A 937 -35.82 19.87 -11.75
N ARG A 938 -35.89 19.44 -10.48
CA ARG A 938 -35.89 18.01 -10.09
C ARG A 938 -37.13 17.65 -9.29
N GLU A 939 -37.47 16.36 -9.27
CA GLU A 939 -38.57 15.81 -8.47
C GLU A 939 -38.09 14.88 -7.34
N GLU A 940 -36.93 14.23 -7.51
CA GLU A 940 -36.34 13.33 -6.51
C GLU A 940 -34.81 13.28 -6.59
N VAL A 941 -34.18 12.92 -5.45
CA VAL A 941 -32.75 12.62 -5.32
C VAL A 941 -32.53 11.38 -4.46
N THR A 942 -31.34 10.80 -4.55
CA THR A 942 -30.89 9.64 -3.79
C THR A 942 -29.89 10.06 -2.72
N ILE A 943 -30.23 9.82 -1.46
CA ILE A 943 -29.36 9.94 -0.29
C ILE A 943 -28.62 8.63 -0.10
N PHE A 944 -27.30 8.71 0.02
CA PHE A 944 -26.45 7.53 0.18
C PHE A 944 -25.47 7.65 1.35
N LEU A 945 -25.23 8.86 1.86
CA LEU A 945 -24.28 9.13 2.93
C LEU A 945 -24.90 10.07 3.97
N ALA A 946 -24.62 9.84 5.24
CA ALA A 946 -25.00 10.75 6.31
C ALA A 946 -23.92 10.83 7.40
N LEU A 947 -23.67 12.04 7.94
CA LEU A 947 -22.87 12.29 9.14
C LEU A 947 -23.74 13.05 10.14
N LEU A 948 -23.81 12.58 11.39
CA LEU A 948 -24.55 13.25 12.46
C LEU A 948 -23.55 13.97 13.38
N HIS A 949 -23.91 15.17 13.85
CA HIS A 949 -23.02 16.02 14.63
C HIS A 949 -23.73 16.68 15.83
N ALA A 950 -23.14 16.52 17.00
CA ALA A 950 -23.46 17.14 18.29
C ALA A 950 -22.19 17.26 19.13
N HIS A 951 -22.19 18.06 20.19
CA HIS A 951 -21.05 18.22 21.10
C HIS A 951 -21.10 17.21 22.27
N LEU A 952 -20.47 17.56 23.40
CA LEU A 952 -20.13 16.66 24.51
C LEU A 952 -21.33 15.98 25.19
N LYS A 953 -22.50 16.62 25.19
CA LYS A 953 -23.71 16.14 25.85
C LYS A 953 -24.51 15.22 24.94
N GLY A 954 -24.24 15.19 23.64
CA GLY A 954 -24.92 14.31 22.69
C GLY A 954 -24.72 12.83 23.06
N VAL A 955 -25.81 12.09 23.23
CA VAL A 955 -25.76 10.64 23.55
C VAL A 955 -26.50 9.77 22.55
N ARG A 956 -27.44 10.34 21.78
CA ARG A 956 -28.21 9.64 20.75
C ARG A 956 -28.70 10.61 19.69
N MET A 957 -28.57 10.24 18.42
CA MET A 957 -29.01 11.07 17.30
C MET A 957 -29.73 10.25 16.23
N LYS A 958 -30.76 10.81 15.60
CA LYS A 958 -31.56 10.13 14.57
C LYS A 958 -31.91 11.11 13.46
N LEU A 959 -31.61 10.74 12.21
CA LEU A 959 -32.07 11.47 11.02
C LEU A 959 -33.33 10.80 10.49
N ARG A 960 -34.47 11.40 10.80
CA ARG A 960 -35.80 10.92 10.45
C ARG A 960 -36.20 11.46 9.07
N HIS A 961 -37.01 10.69 8.35
CA HIS A 961 -37.49 11.01 7.01
C HIS A 961 -39.00 10.84 6.95
N PHE A 962 -39.71 11.89 6.56
CA PHE A 962 -41.16 11.90 6.46
C PHE A 962 -41.60 12.16 5.03
N ARG A 963 -42.68 11.49 4.62
CA ARG A 963 -43.40 11.72 3.36
C ARG A 963 -44.89 11.77 3.66
N ASP A 964 -45.55 12.85 3.25
CA ASP A 964 -46.99 13.07 3.46
C ASP A 964 -47.43 12.96 4.94
N GLY A 965 -46.54 13.29 5.87
CA GLY A 965 -46.74 13.18 7.32
C GLY A 965 -46.47 11.79 7.91
N VAL A 966 -46.09 10.79 7.10
CA VAL A 966 -45.74 9.44 7.57
C VAL A 966 -44.22 9.29 7.63
N GLU A 967 -43.70 8.88 8.78
CA GLU A 967 -42.27 8.57 8.95
C GLU A 967 -41.93 7.27 8.20
N LEU A 968 -40.94 7.37 7.33
CA LEU A 968 -40.30 6.24 6.67
C LEU A 968 -39.20 5.66 7.59
N GLU A 969 -38.57 4.58 7.14
CA GLU A 969 -37.38 4.07 7.83
C GLU A 969 -36.34 5.21 7.97
N PRO A 970 -35.81 5.46 9.18
CA PRO A 970 -34.84 6.53 9.41
C PRO A 970 -33.65 6.41 8.47
N ILE A 971 -33.14 7.54 8.00
CA ILE A 971 -31.99 7.58 7.09
C ILE A 971 -30.75 7.10 7.84
N ASN A 972 -30.52 7.63 9.04
CA ASN A 972 -29.44 7.24 9.92
C ASN A 972 -29.90 7.28 11.39
N TYR A 973 -29.36 6.42 12.24
CA TYR A 973 -29.68 6.35 13.65
C TYR A 973 -28.48 5.94 14.48
N GLU A 974 -27.88 6.90 15.18
CA GLU A 974 -26.81 6.73 16.14
C GLU A 974 -27.40 6.50 17.54
N LYS A 975 -27.63 5.24 17.91
CA LYS A 975 -28.16 4.88 19.25
C LYS A 975 -27.22 5.25 20.39
N SER A 976 -25.93 5.16 20.13
CA SER A 976 -24.83 5.37 21.08
C SER A 976 -23.85 6.38 20.49
N TYR A 977 -24.34 7.59 20.21
CA TYR A 977 -23.52 8.65 19.62
C TYR A 977 -22.25 8.89 20.45
N ASP A 978 -21.14 9.14 19.76
CA ASP A 978 -19.84 9.38 20.35
C ASP A 978 -19.23 10.65 19.80
N PHE A 979 -19.08 11.66 20.66
CA PHE A 979 -18.43 12.91 20.31
C PHE A 979 -17.02 12.68 19.73
N ASN A 980 -16.29 11.67 20.20
CA ASN A 980 -14.92 11.39 19.74
C ASN A 980 -14.88 10.49 18.49
N PHE A 981 -16.03 10.16 17.90
CA PHE A 981 -16.11 9.35 16.69
C PHE A 981 -17.27 9.79 15.81
N GLN A 982 -16.95 10.63 14.82
CA GLN A 982 -17.90 11.26 13.92
C GLN A 982 -17.43 11.07 12.47
N GLU A 983 -17.86 9.99 11.83
CA GLU A 983 -17.51 9.66 10.44
C GLU A 983 -18.77 9.57 9.57
N TYR A 984 -18.61 9.76 8.25
CA TYR A 984 -19.68 9.49 7.30
C TYR A 984 -20.09 8.02 7.31
N SER A 985 -21.38 7.77 7.50
CA SER A 985 -21.98 6.44 7.37
C SER A 985 -22.51 6.24 5.95
N LEU A 986 -21.91 5.30 5.20
CA LEU A 986 -22.46 4.84 3.92
C LEU A 986 -23.68 3.98 4.22
N LEU A 987 -24.84 4.43 3.73
CA LEU A 987 -26.10 3.81 4.08
C LEU A 987 -26.18 2.40 3.49
N PRO A 988 -26.52 1.36 4.30
CA PRO A 988 -26.73 0.00 3.79
C PRO A 988 -27.79 -0.08 2.69
N LYS A 989 -28.72 0.87 2.71
CA LYS A 989 -29.74 1.08 1.69
C LYS A 989 -29.89 2.57 1.40
N PHE A 990 -29.65 2.95 0.15
CA PHE A 990 -29.84 4.32 -0.31
C PHE A 990 -31.33 4.72 -0.23
N ARG A 991 -31.60 6.00 0.03
CA ARG A 991 -32.94 6.53 0.31
C ARG A 991 -33.35 7.57 -0.73
N THR A 992 -34.59 7.52 -1.20
CA THR A 992 -35.12 8.50 -2.16
C THR A 992 -35.79 9.65 -1.43
N LEU A 993 -35.27 10.87 -1.58
CA LEU A 993 -35.85 12.11 -1.10
C LEU A 993 -36.64 12.80 -2.22
N LYS A 994 -37.84 13.29 -1.91
CA LYS A 994 -38.74 14.00 -2.85
C LYS A 994 -39.03 15.42 -2.40
N LYS A 995 -39.53 16.25 -3.32
CA LYS A 995 -39.79 17.69 -3.09
C LYS A 995 -40.69 18.05 -1.90
N ASN A 996 -41.64 17.19 -1.54
CA ASN A 996 -42.58 17.41 -0.44
C ASN A 996 -42.26 16.56 0.81
N ASP A 997 -41.07 15.98 0.85
CA ASP A 997 -40.62 15.26 2.04
C ASP A 997 -40.17 16.25 3.13
N ARG A 998 -39.95 15.74 4.34
CA ARG A 998 -39.34 16.46 5.44
C ARG A 998 -38.26 15.61 6.10
N LEU A 999 -37.12 16.24 6.38
CA LEU A 999 -36.03 15.64 7.15
C LEU A 999 -35.99 16.23 8.55
N VAL A 1000 -35.74 15.41 9.56
CA VAL A 1000 -35.69 15.86 10.96
C VAL A 1000 -34.46 15.26 11.64
N ALA A 1001 -33.55 16.11 12.07
CA ALA A 1001 -32.48 15.74 13.00
C ALA A 1001 -33.04 15.76 14.42
N GLU A 1002 -33.01 14.61 15.08
CA GLU A 1002 -33.44 14.43 16.46
C GLU A 1002 -32.20 14.12 17.31
N CYS A 1003 -31.92 14.95 18.31
CA CYS A 1003 -30.74 14.84 19.16
C CYS A 1003 -31.14 14.73 20.63
N THR A 1004 -30.59 13.74 21.32
CA THR A 1004 -30.80 13.52 22.75
C THR A 1004 -29.51 13.84 23.51
N TYR A 1005 -29.64 14.61 24.59
CA TYR A 1005 -28.54 15.08 25.41
C TYR A 1005 -28.62 14.55 26.84
N ASP A 1006 -27.45 14.32 27.43
CA ASP A 1006 -27.26 14.03 28.85
C ASP A 1006 -26.48 15.17 29.52
N SER A 1007 -27.19 15.96 30.31
CA SER A 1007 -26.69 17.03 31.18
C SER A 1007 -26.87 16.68 32.67
N SER A 1008 -27.02 15.40 33.03
CA SER A 1008 -27.28 14.97 34.42
C SER A 1008 -26.24 15.44 35.42
N ASN A 1009 -25.01 15.67 34.97
CA ASN A 1009 -23.90 16.12 35.79
C ASN A 1009 -23.77 17.65 35.87
N ASP A 1010 -24.50 18.39 35.05
CA ASP A 1010 -24.36 19.84 34.94
C ASP A 1010 -25.21 20.56 35.99
N ASP A 1011 -24.70 21.68 36.49
CA ASP A 1011 -25.37 22.58 37.43
C ASP A 1011 -26.00 23.80 36.74
N LYS A 1012 -25.63 24.05 35.49
CA LYS A 1012 -26.08 25.19 34.67
C LYS A 1012 -26.61 24.71 33.31
N PRO A 1013 -27.49 25.49 32.66
CA PRO A 1013 -27.98 25.15 31.32
C PRO A 1013 -26.86 25.22 30.28
N THR A 1014 -26.96 24.35 29.28
CA THR A 1014 -26.12 24.39 28.08
C THR A 1014 -26.90 25.02 26.93
N PHE A 1015 -26.27 25.94 26.20
CA PHE A 1015 -26.88 26.65 25.09
C PHE A 1015 -26.33 26.14 23.75
N GLY A 1016 -27.07 26.38 22.66
CA GLY A 1016 -26.55 26.16 21.32
C GLY A 1016 -25.45 27.17 20.96
N GLY A 1017 -24.38 26.70 20.33
CA GLY A 1017 -23.25 27.56 19.99
C GLY A 1017 -22.05 26.80 19.43
N LEU A 1018 -21.01 27.56 19.07
CA LEU A 1018 -19.82 27.03 18.38
C LEU A 1018 -18.83 26.34 19.33
N ALA A 1019 -18.69 26.81 20.57
CA ALA A 1019 -17.74 26.22 21.52
C ALA A 1019 -18.11 24.78 21.92
N THR A 1020 -17.12 23.95 22.25
CA THR A 1020 -17.31 22.53 22.61
C THR A 1020 -18.18 22.35 23.87
N GLU A 1021 -18.18 23.33 24.78
CA GLU A 1021 -19.06 23.36 25.96
C GLU A 1021 -20.50 23.76 25.66
N ASN A 1022 -20.77 24.33 24.48
CA ASN A 1022 -22.12 24.54 23.94
C ASN A 1022 -22.60 23.28 23.22
N GLU A 1023 -23.78 23.32 22.61
CA GLU A 1023 -24.32 22.19 21.86
C GLU A 1023 -24.74 22.50 20.43
N MET A 1024 -24.86 21.43 19.63
CA MET A 1024 -25.36 21.44 18.26
C MET A 1024 -26.26 20.23 17.98
N CYS A 1025 -27.13 20.34 16.98
CA CYS A 1025 -27.96 19.24 16.49
C CYS A 1025 -28.02 19.26 14.96
N LEU A 1026 -27.03 18.67 14.31
CA LEU A 1026 -26.86 18.77 12.85
C LEU A 1026 -26.73 17.38 12.19
N ALA A 1027 -27.15 17.30 10.94
CA ALA A 1027 -26.98 16.15 10.07
C ALA A 1027 -26.52 16.63 8.69
N TYR A 1028 -25.42 16.08 8.20
CA TYR A 1028 -24.88 16.31 6.87
C TYR A 1028 -25.28 15.16 5.97
N VAL A 1029 -26.02 15.46 4.91
CA VAL A 1029 -26.66 14.48 4.05
C VAL A 1029 -26.08 14.61 2.65
N ALA A 1030 -25.39 13.58 2.16
CA ALA A 1030 -24.92 13.56 0.79
C ALA A 1030 -25.94 12.88 -0.13
N HIS A 1031 -26.25 13.56 -1.23
CA HIS A 1031 -27.22 13.10 -2.21
C HIS A 1031 -26.75 13.33 -3.64
N TYR A 1032 -27.29 12.55 -4.55
CA TYR A 1032 -27.18 12.75 -5.99
C TYR A 1032 -28.53 12.46 -6.68
N PRO A 1033 -28.79 13.05 -7.85
CA PRO A 1033 -28.06 14.18 -8.43
C PRO A 1033 -28.25 15.47 -7.58
N PRO A 1034 -27.46 16.54 -7.80
CA PRO A 1034 -27.43 17.67 -6.88
C PRO A 1034 -28.71 18.51 -6.96
N ILE A 1035 -29.18 18.97 -5.80
CA ILE A 1035 -30.17 20.05 -5.65
C ILE A 1035 -29.49 21.30 -5.09
N GLN A 1036 -30.03 22.47 -5.41
CA GLN A 1036 -29.55 23.77 -4.95
C GLN A 1036 -29.97 24.01 -3.49
N LEU A 1037 -29.43 23.27 -2.54
CA LEU A 1037 -29.67 23.46 -1.11
C LEU A 1037 -28.42 23.08 -0.33
N SER A 1038 -27.96 23.98 0.53
CA SER A 1038 -26.76 23.76 1.34
C SER A 1038 -27.05 23.74 2.83
N ARG A 1039 -27.93 24.62 3.32
CA ARG A 1039 -28.31 24.70 4.74
C ARG A 1039 -29.81 24.74 4.85
N CYS A 1040 -30.37 23.95 5.76
CA CYS A 1040 -31.81 23.81 5.95
C CYS A 1040 -32.14 23.52 7.41
N HIS A 1041 -32.36 24.58 8.19
CA HIS A 1041 -32.52 24.51 9.65
C HIS A 1041 -33.85 25.07 10.11
N THR A 1042 -34.19 24.70 11.34
CA THR A 1042 -35.25 25.34 12.11
C THR A 1042 -34.79 25.68 13.51
N GLN A 1043 -35.39 26.69 14.11
CA GLN A 1043 -35.28 26.98 15.54
C GLN A 1043 -36.65 27.41 16.08
N PRO A 1044 -36.96 27.25 17.38
CA PRO A 1044 -38.23 27.71 17.94
C PRO A 1044 -38.47 29.21 17.71
N ALA A 1045 -39.65 29.56 17.20
CA ALA A 1045 -39.99 30.95 16.90
C ALA A 1045 -40.25 31.74 18.18
N ASN A 1046 -40.94 31.12 19.14
CA ASN A 1046 -41.33 31.73 20.42
C ASN A 1046 -40.71 30.94 21.57
N LEU A 1047 -39.80 31.58 22.31
CA LEU A 1047 -39.19 31.01 23.51
C LEU A 1047 -39.64 31.78 24.74
N LYS A 1048 -40.08 31.04 25.76
CA LYS A 1048 -40.39 31.59 27.09
C LYS A 1048 -39.14 32.02 27.87
N TYR A 1049 -38.02 31.36 27.58
CA TYR A 1049 -36.74 31.54 28.28
C TYR A 1049 -35.65 31.90 27.26
N SER A 1050 -34.71 32.74 27.64
CA SER A 1050 -33.59 33.14 26.79
C SER A 1050 -32.29 33.23 27.57
N ILE A 1051 -31.16 33.16 26.86
CA ILE A 1051 -29.82 33.33 27.45
C ILE A 1051 -29.66 34.66 28.22
N ARG A 1052 -30.43 35.71 27.88
CA ARG A 1052 -30.41 37.00 28.59
C ARG A 1052 -30.95 36.94 30.02
N GLN A 1053 -31.71 35.89 30.33
CA GLN A 1053 -32.33 35.64 31.64
C GLN A 1053 -31.60 34.52 32.40
N LYS A 1054 -30.40 34.13 31.96
CA LYS A 1054 -29.66 32.98 32.51
C LYS A 1054 -29.49 33.01 34.03
N ASP A 1055 -29.36 34.19 34.61
CA ASP A 1055 -29.12 34.37 36.04
C ASP A 1055 -30.42 34.56 36.86
N SER A 1056 -31.57 34.71 36.20
CA SER A 1056 -32.88 34.97 36.85
C SER A 1056 -33.87 33.80 36.77
N ILE A 1057 -33.51 32.72 36.09
CA ILE A 1057 -34.33 31.51 35.93
C ILE A 1057 -33.80 30.42 36.87
N ASP A 1058 -34.70 29.78 37.62
CA ASP A 1058 -34.39 28.52 38.28
C ASP A 1058 -34.43 27.38 37.26
N TRP A 1059 -33.24 27.00 36.76
CA TRP A 1059 -33.10 25.95 35.74
C TRP A 1059 -33.32 24.54 36.29
N LEU A 1060 -33.40 24.38 37.61
CA LEU A 1060 -33.67 23.09 38.25
C LEU A 1060 -35.18 22.83 38.42
N ASP A 1061 -36.03 23.85 38.27
CA ASP A 1061 -37.49 23.72 38.32
C ASP A 1061 -38.00 22.79 37.20
N GLU A 1062 -38.69 21.72 37.59
CA GLU A 1062 -39.26 20.74 36.67
C GLU A 1062 -40.27 21.35 35.68
N LYS A 1063 -40.96 22.44 36.06
CA LYS A 1063 -41.84 23.18 35.15
C LYS A 1063 -41.04 23.91 34.07
N VAL A 1064 -39.89 24.49 34.43
CA VAL A 1064 -38.98 25.11 33.46
C VAL A 1064 -38.46 24.06 32.48
N LYS A 1065 -38.02 22.90 32.99
CA LYS A 1065 -37.56 21.78 32.15
C LYS A 1065 -38.67 21.28 31.21
N ALA A 1066 -39.90 21.13 31.69
CA ALA A 1066 -41.04 20.71 30.88
C ALA A 1066 -41.38 21.73 29.77
N ASP A 1067 -41.37 23.02 30.10
CA ASP A 1067 -41.60 24.12 29.14
C ASP A 1067 -40.48 24.17 28.07
N LEU A 1068 -39.22 23.97 28.48
CA LEU A 1068 -38.09 23.85 27.55
C LEU A 1068 -38.23 22.62 26.65
N GLN A 1069 -38.60 21.47 27.21
CA GLN A 1069 -38.78 20.24 26.43
C GLN A 1069 -39.92 20.38 25.40
N LYS A 1070 -40.98 21.11 25.74
CA LYS A 1070 -42.06 21.47 24.81
C LYS A 1070 -41.56 22.40 23.70
N SER A 1071 -40.77 23.42 24.06
CA SER A 1071 -40.20 24.38 23.11
C SER A 1071 -39.22 23.72 22.13
N ALA A 1072 -38.36 22.84 22.63
CA ALA A 1072 -37.37 22.10 21.84
C ALA A 1072 -37.99 21.09 20.85
N LYS A 1073 -39.28 20.75 21.01
CA LYS A 1073 -40.09 19.94 20.09
C LYS A 1073 -41.18 20.76 19.38
N SER A 1074 -41.12 22.09 19.46
CA SER A 1074 -42.14 22.97 18.89
C SER A 1074 -42.26 22.79 17.38
N ARG A 1075 -43.48 22.91 16.88
CA ARG A 1075 -43.76 23.02 15.44
C ARG A 1075 -43.80 24.47 14.96
N ASP A 1076 -43.88 25.43 15.89
CA ASP A 1076 -43.82 26.85 15.61
C ASP A 1076 -42.36 27.30 15.58
N VAL A 1077 -41.83 27.47 14.37
CA VAL A 1077 -40.39 27.63 14.11
C VAL A 1077 -40.09 28.81 13.20
N ASP A 1078 -38.89 29.36 13.35
CA ASP A 1078 -38.24 30.11 12.30
C ASP A 1078 -37.48 29.13 11.41
N ILE A 1079 -37.53 29.35 10.10
CA ILE A 1079 -36.94 28.48 9.07
C ILE A 1079 -35.77 29.21 8.42
N THR A 1080 -34.65 28.52 8.27
CA THR A 1080 -33.50 28.99 7.49
C THR A 1080 -33.22 27.99 6.38
N CYS A 1081 -33.50 28.34 5.12
CA CYS A 1081 -33.01 27.55 4.00
C CYS A 1081 -32.32 28.38 2.94
N SER A 1082 -31.09 27.99 2.65
CA SER A 1082 -30.22 28.71 1.74
C SER A 1082 -29.30 27.77 0.98
N ASN A 1083 -28.81 28.28 -0.14
CA ASN A 1083 -27.79 27.65 -0.95
C ASN A 1083 -26.45 28.40 -0.87
N GLY A 1084 -26.12 28.94 0.32
CA GLY A 1084 -24.96 29.80 0.55
C GLY A 1084 -25.12 31.24 0.05
N LYS A 1085 -25.66 31.45 -1.17
CA LYS A 1085 -25.85 32.77 -1.79
C LYS A 1085 -27.27 33.35 -1.62
N VAL A 1086 -28.28 32.49 -1.69
CA VAL A 1086 -29.69 32.87 -1.76
C VAL A 1086 -30.48 32.18 -0.66
N TYR A 1087 -31.32 32.94 0.04
CA TYR A 1087 -32.35 32.41 0.93
C TYR A 1087 -33.61 32.12 0.11
N TYR A 1088 -34.16 30.91 0.23
CA TYR A 1088 -35.32 30.48 -0.56
C TYR A 1088 -36.65 31.06 -0.06
N LEU A 1089 -36.69 31.48 1.20
CA LEU A 1089 -37.87 32.05 1.84
C LEU A 1089 -37.61 33.53 2.14
N SER A 1090 -38.62 34.37 1.87
CA SER A 1090 -38.60 35.75 2.35
C SER A 1090 -38.64 35.79 3.89
N LYS A 1091 -38.27 36.92 4.48
CA LYS A 1091 -38.29 37.13 5.94
C LYS A 1091 -39.67 36.86 6.56
N ASP A 1092 -40.74 37.10 5.82
CA ASP A 1092 -42.12 36.85 6.28
C ASP A 1092 -42.51 35.38 6.12
N GLN A 1093 -42.03 34.71 5.09
CA GLN A 1093 -42.23 33.26 4.89
C GLN A 1093 -41.39 32.41 5.84
N SER A 1094 -40.35 32.98 6.43
CA SER A 1094 -39.36 32.26 7.24
C SER A 1094 -39.58 32.39 8.75
N ARG A 1095 -40.49 33.26 9.22
CA ARG A 1095 -40.71 33.54 10.65
C ARG A 1095 -42.05 33.02 11.13
N ASN A 1096 -42.09 32.51 12.36
CA ASN A 1096 -43.34 32.04 13.01
C ASN A 1096 -44.15 31.04 12.15
N VAL A 1097 -43.48 30.07 11.53
CA VAL A 1097 -44.13 29.06 10.68
C VAL A 1097 -44.53 27.87 11.54
N THR A 1098 -45.79 27.45 11.47
CA THR A 1098 -46.29 26.22 12.10
C THR A 1098 -46.15 25.04 11.13
N LEU A 1099 -45.29 24.08 11.45
CA LEU A 1099 -45.11 22.86 10.65
C LEU A 1099 -46.26 21.87 10.85
N GLU A 1100 -46.63 21.15 9.79
CA GLU A 1100 -47.67 20.12 9.84
C GLU A 1100 -47.31 19.00 10.84
N PRO A 1101 -48.31 18.42 11.54
CA PRO A 1101 -48.09 17.36 12.49
C PRO A 1101 -47.76 16.04 11.80
N TYR A 1102 -47.00 15.19 12.49
CA TYR A 1102 -46.75 13.82 12.05
C TYR A 1102 -48.05 13.00 12.16
N LYS A 1103 -48.41 12.30 11.08
CA LYS A 1103 -49.58 11.41 11.02
C LYS A 1103 -49.28 10.02 11.59
N LYS A 1104 -48.06 9.51 11.36
CA LYS A 1104 -47.65 8.18 11.80
C LYS A 1104 -46.13 8.10 11.94
N GLU A 1105 -45.67 7.56 13.06
CA GLU A 1105 -44.25 7.27 13.29
C GLU A 1105 -43.87 5.89 12.77
N TYR A 1106 -42.59 5.73 12.43
CA TYR A 1106 -42.04 4.49 11.93
C TYR A 1106 -41.89 3.50 13.09
N LYS A 1107 -42.50 2.33 12.95
CA LYS A 1107 -42.28 1.19 13.85
C LYS A 1107 -41.48 0.13 13.10
N ALA A 1108 -40.29 -0.17 13.61
CA ALA A 1108 -39.47 -1.23 13.03
C ALA A 1108 -40.24 -2.57 13.05
N PRO A 1109 -40.10 -3.42 12.02
CA PRO A 1109 -40.70 -4.75 12.02
C PRO A 1109 -40.21 -5.56 13.23
N ASN A 1110 -41.12 -6.19 13.99
CA ASN A 1110 -40.71 -7.09 15.06
C ASN A 1110 -40.25 -8.43 14.46
N LEU A 1111 -38.93 -8.60 14.32
CA LEU A 1111 -38.32 -9.83 13.83
C LEU A 1111 -38.46 -11.01 14.81
N CYS A 1112 -38.80 -10.72 16.07
CA CYS A 1112 -38.89 -11.72 17.14
C CYS A 1112 -40.25 -12.45 17.20
N ASP A 1113 -41.27 -12.00 16.43
CA ASP A 1113 -42.62 -12.58 16.42
C ASP A 1113 -42.85 -13.63 15.31
N LYS A 1114 -41.84 -13.92 14.48
CA LYS A 1114 -41.97 -14.98 13.46
C LYS A 1114 -41.77 -16.35 14.09
N LYS A 1115 -42.86 -17.06 14.40
CA LYS A 1115 -42.83 -18.51 14.64
C LYS A 1115 -42.15 -19.19 13.45
N GLU A 1116 -41.09 -19.96 13.72
CA GLU A 1116 -40.48 -20.85 12.73
C GLU A 1116 -41.57 -21.71 12.06
N PRO A 1117 -41.55 -21.89 10.74
CA PRO A 1117 -42.46 -22.82 10.10
C PRO A 1117 -42.15 -24.23 10.60
N GLY A 1118 -43.17 -24.92 11.12
CA GLY A 1118 -43.03 -26.27 11.66
C GLY A 1118 -42.54 -27.28 10.60
N PRO A 1119 -42.09 -28.47 11.04
CA PRO A 1119 -41.34 -29.45 10.24
C PRO A 1119 -42.09 -30.06 9.04
N ASN A 1120 -43.30 -29.59 8.72
CA ASN A 1120 -44.09 -30.06 7.59
C ASN A 1120 -43.90 -29.24 6.29
N ASP A 1121 -43.21 -28.09 6.31
CA ASP A 1121 -42.99 -27.27 5.10
C ASP A 1121 -41.64 -27.51 4.40
N SER A 1122 -40.71 -28.22 5.04
CA SER A 1122 -39.41 -28.60 4.48
C SER A 1122 -39.50 -29.73 3.44
N SER A 1123 -40.62 -30.45 3.39
CA SER A 1123 -40.87 -31.52 2.43
C SER A 1123 -41.22 -31.02 1.02
N ARG A 1124 -41.70 -29.76 0.87
CA ARG A 1124 -41.96 -29.15 -0.46
C ARG A 1124 -40.71 -28.55 -1.11
N ALA A 1125 -39.78 -28.04 -0.32
CA ALA A 1125 -38.54 -27.45 -0.85
C ALA A 1125 -37.57 -28.52 -1.37
N PHE A 1126 -37.52 -29.70 -0.73
CA PHE A 1126 -36.66 -30.80 -1.15
C PHE A 1126 -37.10 -31.42 -2.50
N VAL A 1127 -38.41 -31.51 -2.74
CA VAL A 1127 -38.97 -32.06 -3.99
C VAL A 1127 -38.71 -31.13 -5.18
N ASN A 1128 -38.77 -29.81 -4.98
CA ASN A 1128 -38.49 -28.84 -6.05
C ASN A 1128 -37.01 -28.74 -6.40
N SER A 1129 -36.10 -28.88 -5.43
CA SER A 1129 -34.65 -28.89 -5.70
C SER A 1129 -34.20 -30.17 -6.43
N PHE A 1130 -34.80 -31.32 -6.08
CA PHE A 1130 -34.51 -32.60 -6.72
C PHE A 1130 -35.03 -32.65 -8.17
N LEU A 1131 -36.19 -32.06 -8.44
CA LEU A 1131 -36.73 -31.91 -9.80
C LEU A 1131 -35.88 -30.98 -10.67
N PHE A 1132 -35.29 -29.92 -10.10
CA PHE A 1132 -34.40 -29.01 -10.82
C PHE A 1132 -33.06 -29.66 -11.19
N SER A 1133 -32.50 -30.49 -10.30
CA SER A 1133 -31.27 -31.25 -10.59
C SER A 1133 -31.47 -32.29 -11.69
N ILE A 1134 -32.63 -32.95 -11.75
CA ILE A 1134 -32.96 -33.92 -12.81
C ILE A 1134 -33.15 -33.19 -14.16
N LEU A 1135 -33.79 -32.02 -14.18
CA LEU A 1135 -33.94 -31.21 -15.40
C LEU A 1135 -32.60 -30.71 -15.97
N CYS A 1136 -31.63 -30.35 -15.11
CA CYS A 1136 -30.29 -29.99 -15.55
C CYS A 1136 -29.53 -31.18 -16.16
N ILE A 1137 -29.63 -32.38 -15.60
CA ILE A 1137 -28.96 -33.58 -16.14
C ILE A 1137 -29.54 -33.95 -17.53
N PHE A 1138 -30.86 -33.82 -17.74
CA PHE A 1138 -31.46 -34.04 -19.05
C PHE A 1138 -31.06 -33.00 -20.10
N TYR A 1139 -30.75 -31.76 -19.68
CA TYR A 1139 -30.29 -30.71 -20.60
C TYR A 1139 -28.82 -30.92 -21.02
N THR A 1140 -27.96 -31.39 -20.12
CA THR A 1140 -26.53 -31.64 -20.41
C THR A 1140 -26.34 -32.87 -21.31
N VAL A 1141 -27.17 -33.92 -21.16
CA VAL A 1141 -27.11 -35.13 -22.00
C VAL A 1141 -27.66 -34.87 -23.42
N LYS A 1142 -28.56 -33.89 -23.59
CA LYS A 1142 -29.09 -33.51 -24.91
C LYS A 1142 -28.13 -32.63 -25.72
N LEU A 1143 -27.20 -31.94 -25.06
CA LEU A 1143 -26.17 -31.11 -25.70
C LEU A 1143 -24.91 -31.89 -26.12
N SER A 1144 -24.69 -33.10 -25.58
CA SER A 1144 -23.56 -33.96 -25.95
C SER A 1144 -23.84 -34.94 -27.09
N MET A 1145 -25.00 -34.86 -27.75
CA MET A 1145 -25.34 -35.70 -28.92
C MET A 1145 -25.48 -34.91 -30.23
N ASN A 1146 -25.00 -33.67 -30.30
CA ASN A 1146 -24.96 -32.88 -31.53
C ASN A 1146 -23.73 -31.95 -31.61
N TYR A 1147 -22.55 -32.45 -31.23
CA TYR A 1147 -21.25 -31.90 -31.61
C TYR A 1147 -20.23 -33.01 -31.79
#